data_AF-A0A8J8Q526-F1
#
_entry.id   AF-A0A8J8Q526-F1
#
_cell.length_a   1.000
_cell.length_b   1.000
_cell.length_c   1.000
_cell.angle_alpha   90.00
_cell.angle_beta   90.00
_cell.angle_gamma   90.00
#
_symmetry.space_group_name_H-M   'P 1'
#
loop_
_entity.id
_entity.type
_entity.pdbx_description
1 polymer ?
#
loop_
_entity_poly.entity_id
_entity_poly.type
_entity_poly.pdbx_seq_one_letter_code
_entity_poly.pdbx_strand_id
1 'polypeptide(L)'
;MTRQPDSFRSSRVEDRSADTHPNETFESGDIDRRTFLSLSAATGAALALPGAATADVTGEPMTDEYAFVVNHTPDEYEAATVIEFADEEALEAFAEEYAEDPDPDLGRAPKAVTRESPTPAAHAHLTADEVDDVLELDGIERMDFSPGANPWWKLEDPYEDGVFPSVEEARNYLAYEESVRALEHLEAERPDRIRVRSIGQSPGWTNQFTDEGADGRDVYVTEVTNDVRDDASFAEKEKVVFSLNIHGDERAGTEAGCRLIEEIAAGEADDFEGLLDDIVVLFLFTNPDGWVSRKPQTEIPWVEDHDTNFQRGNASRFDGQPVDTNRQYPTMGWTNPGFRPAEPDGAPDEFHDLVPDSLAIVDHFRGYDNVAFLCDYHGMYTADHVVFNLETNAPFDHDGTHDLDEVNIQIGEGMHDYWGSVDALADDISRAGGEMYDFPFVPEGDSYDGLFDWGTIYDSLNYQITGGFLGWAGQPEEFGGLGAITVAPEVILSNHYTDAQKEWKPYWARHYEEAYRISMREYAEMAAQETTATVATGDQDTAYVTSDELTRTSADLPHTDERPGQGDGHGQERATEMRRRHDAVRPGPDGASSVAADASDASHSLFVHLDGIRNATEGVVRVRNPSGAVVREIDIDAKADPDDSSARKHDFEEFFVRRPQAGQWDVEVESDAEVEVATTVLDVDGDGDVPDPEAVLGYEQREYTVNPMQFFADLEPFLEDGEMDGLRVHDLRIGRLLRGDSGERRYDKLVVSHADGIDDPDYLEAIEAFVEAGGDLVLTDAGVNLLGELEVGEAASITAEDVRTVQMQFVNLEDREFDHPLLAGIRNRQQEIWKGSQLGYTTGVDQPATTVDPDAFADAGGSIAGTFTEWDDEGGNPSPIGSGVGAGTLAADEAEITVLGSVLPPARQTELHPFGMADYAVSFMGHTLVCNALGFEQRRYANGELVRTYGEIR
;
A
#
# COMPACT_ATOMS: atom_id res chain seq x y z
N MET A 1 -44.16 16.61 26.87
CA MET A 1 -45.62 16.83 26.77
C MET A 1 -45.88 17.91 25.73
N THR A 2 -46.00 17.56 24.45
CA THR A 2 -47.21 17.22 23.66
C THR A 2 -47.73 18.40 22.81
N ARG A 3 -47.44 18.28 21.50
CA ARG A 3 -48.31 18.47 20.33
C ARG A 3 -48.97 19.85 20.02
N GLN A 4 -48.59 20.35 18.83
CA GLN A 4 -49.41 20.89 17.72
C GLN A 4 -50.90 20.40 17.65
N PRO A 5 -51.84 20.96 16.83
CA PRO A 5 -51.63 21.49 15.46
C PRO A 5 -52.58 22.62 14.92
N ASP A 6 -52.33 22.98 13.65
CA ASP A 6 -53.26 23.28 12.53
C ASP A 6 -53.93 24.65 12.23
N SER A 7 -53.52 25.18 11.05
CA SER A 7 -54.36 25.58 9.88
C SER A 7 -55.10 26.95 9.82
N PHE A 8 -54.83 27.74 8.76
CA PHE A 8 -55.75 28.10 7.63
C PHE A 8 -55.39 29.41 6.88
N ARG A 9 -55.22 29.27 5.55
CA ARG A 9 -55.65 30.10 4.38
C ARG A 9 -55.78 31.65 4.41
N SER A 10 -55.04 32.27 3.47
CA SER A 10 -55.46 33.08 2.29
C SER A 10 -56.27 34.39 2.41
N SER A 11 -55.69 35.48 1.86
CA SER A 11 -56.33 36.44 0.93
C SER A 11 -55.25 37.33 0.26
N ARG A 12 -54.90 37.15 -1.02
CA ARG A 12 -55.43 37.82 -2.24
C ARG A 12 -55.31 39.35 -2.29
N VAL A 13 -54.48 39.85 -3.23
CA VAL A 13 -54.65 41.12 -3.95
C VAL A 13 -54.35 40.86 -5.44
N GLU A 14 -55.34 41.18 -6.29
CA GLU A 14 -55.36 41.18 -7.76
C GLU A 14 -54.57 42.38 -8.32
N ASP A 15 -53.67 42.20 -9.29
CA ASP A 15 -53.84 42.09 -10.76
C ASP A 15 -54.14 43.41 -11.50
N ARG A 16 -53.20 43.77 -12.40
CA ARG A 16 -53.47 44.46 -13.68
C ARG A 16 -52.43 44.03 -14.74
N SER A 17 -52.78 42.98 -15.48
CA SER A 17 -52.75 42.84 -16.95
C SER A 17 -51.52 43.32 -17.75
N ALA A 18 -50.86 42.36 -18.41
CA ALA A 18 -50.52 42.44 -19.83
C ALA A 18 -50.42 41.01 -20.42
N ASP A 19 -51.46 40.59 -21.14
CA ASP A 19 -51.45 39.43 -22.04
C ASP A 19 -50.50 39.68 -23.20
N THR A 20 -49.49 38.83 -23.36
CA THR A 20 -48.83 38.59 -24.66
C THR A 20 -48.57 37.10 -24.79
N HIS A 21 -49.29 36.47 -25.72
CA HIS A 21 -49.16 35.08 -26.12
C HIS A 21 -47.76 34.77 -26.70
N PRO A 22 -47.14 33.62 -26.38
CA PRO A 22 -45.96 33.12 -27.08
C PRO A 22 -46.41 32.15 -28.18
N ASN A 23 -46.81 32.66 -29.34
CA ASN A 23 -47.20 31.80 -30.47
C ASN A 23 -46.59 32.21 -31.82
N GLU A 24 -45.66 33.17 -31.85
CA GLU A 24 -45.16 33.75 -33.12
C GLU A 24 -43.74 33.30 -33.53
N THR A 25 -43.06 32.43 -32.78
CA THR A 25 -41.64 32.08 -33.07
C THR A 25 -41.44 31.05 -34.18
N PHE A 26 -42.51 30.49 -34.79
CA PHE A 26 -42.42 29.47 -35.85
C PHE A 26 -43.14 29.84 -37.16
N GLU A 27 -43.66 31.06 -37.31
CA GLU A 27 -44.46 31.43 -38.50
C GLU A 27 -43.62 31.87 -39.72
N SER A 28 -42.28 31.92 -39.64
CA SER A 28 -41.43 32.43 -40.73
C SER A 28 -40.18 31.63 -41.07
N GLY A 29 -40.11 30.33 -40.73
CA GLY A 29 -39.00 29.45 -41.12
C GLY A 29 -39.49 28.10 -41.63
N ASP A 30 -38.70 27.45 -42.49
CA ASP A 30 -39.00 26.14 -43.12
C ASP A 30 -39.03 24.94 -42.13
N ILE A 31 -39.02 25.20 -40.82
CA ILE A 31 -38.99 24.19 -39.76
C ILE A 31 -40.13 24.50 -38.79
N ASP A 32 -41.16 23.64 -38.77
CA ASP A 32 -42.26 23.76 -37.82
C ASP A 32 -41.86 23.24 -36.43
N ARG A 33 -42.64 23.54 -35.40
CA ARG A 33 -42.36 23.14 -34.00
C ARG A 33 -42.23 21.63 -33.83
N ARG A 34 -42.86 20.82 -34.68
CA ARG A 34 -42.80 19.36 -34.64
C ARG A 34 -41.53 18.85 -35.29
N THR A 35 -41.08 19.49 -36.36
CA THR A 35 -39.77 19.28 -36.99
C THR A 35 -38.65 19.79 -36.09
N PHE A 36 -38.80 20.92 -35.41
CA PHE A 36 -37.84 21.43 -34.43
C PHE A 36 -37.77 20.52 -33.20
N LEU A 37 -38.89 20.04 -32.64
CA LEU A 37 -38.86 19.07 -31.55
C LEU A 37 -38.36 17.68 -31.99
N SER A 38 -38.61 17.28 -33.23
CA SER A 38 -38.04 16.06 -33.82
C SER A 38 -36.54 16.19 -34.10
N LEU A 39 -36.07 17.35 -34.56
CA LEU A 39 -34.64 17.64 -34.69
C LEU A 39 -34.00 17.87 -33.32
N SER A 40 -34.65 18.48 -32.34
CA SER A 40 -34.10 18.61 -30.99
C SER A 40 -34.13 17.31 -30.21
N ALA A 41 -35.02 16.37 -30.54
CA ALA A 41 -34.98 15.01 -30.00
C ALA A 41 -33.92 14.15 -30.73
N ALA A 42 -33.79 14.26 -32.06
CA ALA A 42 -32.79 13.53 -32.83
C ALA A 42 -31.36 14.10 -32.67
N THR A 43 -31.22 15.41 -32.56
CA THR A 43 -29.95 16.13 -32.32
C THR A 43 -29.65 16.24 -30.83
N GLY A 44 -30.66 16.12 -29.94
CA GLY A 44 -30.44 15.99 -28.49
C GLY A 44 -30.02 14.59 -28.06
N ALA A 45 -30.46 13.55 -28.77
CA ALA A 45 -29.96 12.19 -28.60
C ALA A 45 -28.58 11.99 -29.27
N ALA A 46 -28.30 12.65 -30.40
CA ALA A 46 -27.03 12.54 -31.11
C ALA A 46 -25.92 13.50 -30.65
N LEU A 47 -26.15 14.35 -29.65
CA LEU A 47 -25.15 15.28 -29.10
C LEU A 47 -24.94 15.12 -27.58
N ALA A 48 -25.44 14.03 -26.98
CA ALA A 48 -25.38 13.81 -25.54
C ALA A 48 -24.92 12.40 -25.13
N LEU A 49 -24.31 11.63 -26.05
CA LEU A 49 -23.58 10.41 -25.70
C LEU A 49 -22.12 10.59 -26.15
N PRO A 50 -21.15 10.65 -25.23
CA PRO A 50 -19.77 10.29 -25.53
C PRO A 50 -19.77 8.82 -25.94
N GLY A 51 -19.07 8.48 -27.02
CA GLY A 51 -19.13 7.17 -27.66
C GLY A 51 -19.82 7.25 -29.01
N ALA A 52 -19.03 7.18 -30.08
CA ALA A 52 -19.57 7.13 -31.42
C ALA A 52 -20.36 5.82 -31.60
N ALA A 53 -21.68 5.89 -31.67
CA ALA A 53 -22.46 4.79 -32.24
C ALA A 53 -22.00 4.58 -33.69
N THR A 54 -21.20 3.55 -33.93
CA THR A 54 -20.69 3.19 -35.26
C THR A 54 -21.56 2.13 -35.94
N ALA A 55 -22.21 1.26 -35.15
CA ALA A 55 -23.09 0.18 -35.61
C ALA A 55 -24.59 0.40 -35.30
N ASP A 56 -25.47 -0.32 -36.00
CA ASP A 56 -26.94 -0.34 -35.80
C ASP A 56 -27.45 -1.80 -35.83
N VAL A 57 -26.85 -2.64 -34.98
CA VAL A 57 -27.18 -4.06 -34.84
C VAL A 57 -28.29 -4.21 -33.80
N THR A 58 -29.52 -4.46 -34.25
CA THR A 58 -30.68 -4.61 -33.36
C THR A 58 -31.62 -5.73 -33.84
N GLY A 59 -32.06 -6.61 -32.94
CA GLY A 59 -33.02 -7.66 -33.29
C GLY A 59 -33.07 -8.83 -32.32
N GLU A 60 -34.18 -9.58 -32.33
CA GLU A 60 -34.18 -10.94 -31.75
C GLU A 60 -33.21 -11.79 -32.59
N PRO A 61 -32.30 -12.57 -31.96
CA PRO A 61 -32.36 -13.06 -30.57
C PRO A 61 -31.39 -12.41 -29.56
N MET A 62 -30.96 -11.15 -29.76
CA MET A 62 -30.01 -10.47 -28.85
C MET A 62 -30.69 -9.96 -27.55
N THR A 63 -29.95 -9.95 -26.44
CA THR A 63 -30.34 -9.23 -25.22
C THR A 63 -30.12 -7.72 -25.36
N ASP A 64 -30.85 -6.92 -24.57
CA ASP A 64 -30.72 -5.46 -24.58
C ASP A 64 -29.30 -5.00 -24.17
N GLU A 65 -28.69 -5.69 -23.20
CA GLU A 65 -27.31 -5.41 -22.75
C GLU A 65 -26.32 -5.68 -23.88
N TYR A 66 -26.47 -6.79 -24.59
CA TYR A 66 -25.58 -7.14 -25.69
C TYR A 66 -25.71 -6.16 -26.87
N ALA A 67 -26.95 -5.82 -27.23
CA ALA A 67 -27.21 -4.79 -28.24
C ALA A 67 -26.66 -3.42 -27.81
N PHE A 68 -26.69 -3.08 -26.51
CA PHE A 68 -26.04 -1.87 -26.02
C PHE A 68 -24.53 -1.92 -26.28
N VAL A 69 -23.85 -2.98 -25.83
CA VAL A 69 -22.39 -3.13 -25.96
C VAL A 69 -21.97 -3.02 -27.42
N VAL A 70 -22.54 -3.85 -28.32
CA VAL A 70 -22.16 -3.87 -29.74
C VAL A 70 -22.34 -2.52 -30.43
N ASN A 71 -23.35 -1.73 -30.03
CA ASN A 71 -23.64 -0.44 -30.65
C ASN A 71 -22.96 0.76 -29.96
N HIS A 72 -22.34 0.55 -28.79
CA HIS A 72 -21.68 1.60 -28.00
C HIS A 72 -20.21 1.25 -27.72
N THR A 73 -19.58 0.50 -28.63
CA THR A 73 -18.14 0.25 -28.66
C THR A 73 -17.61 0.47 -30.07
N PRO A 74 -16.29 0.70 -30.26
CA PRO A 74 -15.69 0.80 -31.60
C PRO A 74 -15.94 -0.44 -32.46
N ASP A 75 -15.94 -0.30 -33.79
CA ASP A 75 -16.23 -1.40 -34.73
C ASP A 75 -15.28 -2.60 -34.55
N GLU A 76 -14.01 -2.34 -34.25
CA GLU A 76 -12.99 -3.35 -33.95
C GLU A 76 -13.08 -3.99 -32.55
N TYR A 77 -13.98 -3.53 -31.68
CA TYR A 77 -14.16 -4.14 -30.36
C TYR A 77 -14.76 -5.54 -30.49
N GLU A 78 -14.08 -6.55 -29.93
CA GLU A 78 -14.59 -7.92 -29.92
C GLU A 78 -15.41 -8.17 -28.64
N ALA A 79 -16.73 -8.08 -28.75
CA ALA A 79 -17.64 -8.33 -27.64
C ALA A 79 -17.65 -9.81 -27.25
N ALA A 80 -17.37 -10.09 -25.98
CA ALA A 80 -17.51 -11.43 -25.40
C ALA A 80 -19.00 -11.83 -25.40
N THR A 81 -19.32 -12.86 -26.16
CA THR A 81 -20.69 -13.23 -26.52
C THR A 81 -20.93 -14.68 -26.18
N VAL A 82 -22.03 -14.98 -25.49
CA VAL A 82 -22.55 -16.35 -25.38
C VAL A 82 -23.77 -16.51 -26.30
N ILE A 83 -23.83 -17.64 -27.02
CA ILE A 83 -24.82 -17.93 -28.04
C ILE A 83 -25.48 -19.29 -27.73
N GLU A 84 -26.80 -19.33 -27.64
CA GLU A 84 -27.58 -20.58 -27.51
C GLU A 84 -28.18 -20.96 -28.88
N PHE A 85 -28.05 -22.23 -29.25
CA PHE A 85 -28.54 -22.78 -30.52
C PHE A 85 -29.68 -23.78 -30.31
N ALA A 86 -30.60 -23.82 -31.27
CA ALA A 86 -31.76 -24.70 -31.25
C ALA A 86 -31.40 -26.19 -31.35
N ASP A 87 -30.30 -26.51 -32.04
CA ASP A 87 -29.80 -27.88 -32.22
C ASP A 87 -28.30 -27.91 -32.61
N GLU A 88 -27.73 -29.13 -32.63
CA GLU A 88 -26.34 -29.40 -33.01
C GLU A 88 -26.03 -28.97 -34.47
N GLU A 89 -27.00 -28.97 -35.39
CA GLU A 89 -26.77 -28.59 -36.80
C GLU A 89 -26.51 -27.07 -36.90
N ALA A 90 -27.26 -26.27 -36.15
CA ALA A 90 -27.01 -24.82 -36.04
C ALA A 90 -25.67 -24.50 -35.35
N LEU A 91 -25.30 -25.25 -34.31
CA LEU A 91 -24.00 -25.11 -33.64
C LEU A 91 -22.84 -25.49 -34.59
N GLU A 92 -22.97 -26.59 -35.34
CA GLU A 92 -21.97 -27.02 -36.33
C GLU A 92 -21.77 -25.95 -37.41
N ALA A 93 -22.85 -25.32 -37.89
CA ALA A 93 -22.79 -24.25 -38.88
C ALA A 93 -22.00 -23.03 -38.37
N PHE A 94 -22.19 -22.63 -37.11
CA PHE A 94 -21.41 -21.58 -36.47
C PHE A 94 -19.93 -22.01 -36.29
N ALA A 95 -19.72 -23.23 -35.80
CA ALA A 95 -18.38 -23.74 -35.52
C ALA A 95 -17.51 -23.88 -36.78
N GLU A 96 -18.10 -24.21 -37.93
CA GLU A 96 -17.37 -24.27 -39.22
C GLU A 96 -16.73 -22.93 -39.61
N GLU A 97 -17.28 -21.81 -39.13
CA GLU A 97 -16.81 -20.46 -39.46
C GLU A 97 -15.93 -19.85 -38.37
N TYR A 98 -16.33 -19.97 -37.10
CA TYR A 98 -15.71 -19.21 -35.99
C TYR A 98 -14.92 -20.06 -34.99
N ALA A 99 -15.13 -21.37 -34.92
CA ALA A 99 -14.39 -22.19 -33.97
C ALA A 99 -12.93 -22.33 -34.41
N GLU A 100 -12.01 -22.08 -33.49
CA GLU A 100 -10.58 -22.16 -33.72
C GLU A 100 -9.95 -23.14 -32.73
N ASP A 101 -8.92 -23.87 -33.18
CA ASP A 101 -8.05 -24.57 -32.24
C ASP A 101 -7.33 -23.54 -31.35
N PRO A 102 -7.04 -23.88 -30.08
CA PRO A 102 -6.25 -23.02 -29.21
C PRO A 102 -4.92 -22.62 -29.85
N ASP A 103 -4.54 -21.36 -29.65
CA ASP A 103 -3.24 -20.85 -30.10
C ASP A 103 -2.13 -21.70 -29.47
N PRO A 104 -1.29 -22.41 -30.25
CA PRO A 104 -0.22 -23.22 -29.70
C PRO A 104 0.81 -22.41 -28.90
N ASP A 105 0.93 -21.11 -29.18
CA ASP A 105 1.83 -20.20 -28.47
C ASP A 105 1.13 -19.48 -27.30
N LEU A 106 -0.16 -19.81 -27.04
CA LEU A 106 -0.97 -19.26 -25.96
C LEU A 106 -1.00 -17.72 -25.91
N GLY A 107 -0.90 -17.08 -27.09
CA GLY A 107 -0.86 -15.62 -27.21
C GLY A 107 -2.23 -14.94 -27.10
N ARG A 108 -3.32 -15.71 -27.25
CA ARG A 108 -4.71 -15.28 -27.06
C ARG A 108 -5.61 -16.48 -26.81
N ALA A 109 -6.79 -16.24 -26.27
CA ALA A 109 -7.88 -17.21 -26.29
C ALA A 109 -8.36 -17.50 -27.74
N PRO A 110 -8.87 -18.71 -28.05
CA PRO A 110 -9.50 -19.00 -29.34
C PRO A 110 -10.62 -18.00 -29.68
N LYS A 111 -10.90 -17.72 -30.95
CA LYS A 111 -11.99 -16.80 -31.32
C LYS A 111 -13.34 -17.26 -30.78
N ALA A 112 -13.66 -18.54 -30.96
CA ALA A 112 -14.84 -19.17 -30.36
C ALA A 112 -14.56 -20.57 -29.81
N VAL A 113 -15.31 -20.96 -28.79
CA VAL A 113 -15.39 -22.31 -28.23
C VAL A 113 -16.85 -22.76 -28.19
N THR A 114 -17.08 -24.07 -28.20
CA THR A 114 -18.43 -24.66 -28.30
C THR A 114 -18.67 -25.72 -27.23
N ARG A 115 -19.95 -25.93 -26.90
CA ARG A 115 -20.41 -26.93 -25.94
C ARG A 115 -21.71 -27.56 -26.46
N GLU A 116 -21.79 -28.89 -26.50
CA GLU A 116 -22.98 -29.61 -27.00
C GLU A 116 -24.06 -29.84 -25.92
N SER A 117 -23.67 -29.91 -24.65
CA SER A 117 -24.51 -30.29 -23.50
C SER A 117 -24.30 -29.34 -22.31
N PRO A 118 -25.32 -29.01 -21.51
CA PRO A 118 -26.73 -29.45 -21.57
C PRO A 118 -27.53 -28.84 -22.73
N THR A 119 -27.04 -27.74 -23.29
CA THR A 119 -27.63 -27.01 -24.41
C THR A 119 -26.54 -26.73 -25.45
N PRO A 120 -26.79 -26.96 -26.76
CA PRO A 120 -25.85 -26.55 -27.81
C PRO A 120 -25.59 -25.04 -27.73
N ALA A 121 -24.35 -24.67 -27.45
CA ALA A 121 -23.96 -23.29 -27.20
C ALA A 121 -22.54 -22.99 -27.67
N ALA A 122 -22.25 -21.71 -27.90
CA ALA A 122 -20.91 -21.21 -28.18
C ALA A 122 -20.60 -19.96 -27.36
N HIS A 123 -19.33 -19.76 -27.05
CA HIS A 123 -18.79 -18.49 -26.54
C HIS A 123 -17.79 -17.96 -27.55
N ALA A 124 -17.92 -16.69 -27.94
CA ALA A 124 -17.10 -16.08 -28.98
C ALA A 124 -16.80 -14.61 -28.68
N HIS A 125 -15.64 -14.13 -29.13
CA HIS A 125 -15.33 -12.70 -29.16
C HIS A 125 -15.70 -12.17 -30.55
N LEU A 126 -16.78 -11.40 -30.69
CA LEU A 126 -17.32 -10.99 -31.99
C LEU A 126 -17.31 -9.46 -32.15
N THR A 127 -16.81 -8.99 -33.29
CA THR A 127 -16.96 -7.59 -33.73
C THR A 127 -18.38 -7.31 -34.21
N ALA A 128 -18.79 -6.04 -34.30
CA ALA A 128 -20.13 -5.68 -34.75
C ALA A 128 -20.50 -6.27 -36.13
N ASP A 129 -19.56 -6.27 -37.08
CA ASP A 129 -19.73 -6.89 -38.40
C ASP A 129 -19.93 -8.41 -38.29
N GLU A 130 -19.16 -9.10 -37.43
CA GLU A 130 -19.31 -10.53 -37.21
C GLU A 130 -20.62 -10.89 -36.49
N VAL A 131 -21.15 -10.00 -35.63
CA VAL A 131 -22.48 -10.18 -35.03
C VAL A 131 -23.55 -10.14 -36.11
N ASP A 132 -23.48 -9.19 -37.06
CA ASP A 132 -24.39 -9.13 -38.20
C ASP A 132 -24.34 -10.41 -39.04
N ASP A 133 -23.14 -10.94 -39.32
CA ASP A 133 -22.95 -12.20 -40.04
C ASP A 133 -23.58 -13.39 -39.28
N VAL A 134 -23.34 -13.49 -37.97
CA VAL A 134 -23.91 -14.54 -37.11
C VAL A 134 -25.43 -14.47 -37.08
N LEU A 135 -26.02 -13.28 -37.03
CA LEU A 135 -27.48 -13.09 -37.07
C LEU A 135 -28.12 -13.56 -38.39
N GLU A 136 -27.35 -13.75 -39.48
CA GLU A 136 -27.84 -14.36 -40.71
C GLU A 136 -27.99 -15.89 -40.62
N LEU A 137 -27.42 -16.54 -39.59
CA LEU A 137 -27.53 -17.98 -39.37
C LEU A 137 -28.92 -18.37 -38.85
N ASP A 138 -29.47 -19.46 -39.39
CA ASP A 138 -30.70 -20.05 -38.88
C ASP A 138 -30.42 -20.83 -37.57
N GLY A 139 -31.33 -20.74 -36.59
CA GLY A 139 -31.29 -21.61 -35.40
C GLY A 139 -30.62 -21.01 -34.16
N ILE A 140 -30.31 -19.72 -34.14
CA ILE A 140 -29.89 -19.00 -32.93
C ILE A 140 -31.12 -18.70 -32.07
N GLU A 141 -31.08 -19.10 -30.80
CA GLU A 141 -32.17 -18.87 -29.83
C GLU A 141 -31.89 -17.68 -28.91
N ARG A 142 -30.62 -17.39 -28.61
CA ARG A 142 -30.20 -16.27 -27.76
C ARG A 142 -28.77 -15.83 -28.06
N MET A 143 -28.52 -14.53 -27.98
CA MET A 143 -27.17 -13.96 -27.89
C MET A 143 -27.10 -12.98 -26.70
N ASP A 144 -26.09 -13.13 -25.84
CA ASP A 144 -25.93 -12.31 -24.64
C ASP A 144 -24.47 -11.91 -24.40
N PHE A 145 -24.23 -10.74 -23.80
CA PHE A 145 -22.89 -10.26 -23.46
C PHE A 145 -22.37 -11.08 -22.27
N SER A 146 -21.27 -11.81 -22.43
CA SER A 146 -20.75 -12.73 -21.40
C SER A 146 -19.24 -12.53 -21.21
N PRO A 147 -18.82 -11.41 -20.58
CA PRO A 147 -17.42 -11.19 -20.25
C PRO A 147 -16.97 -12.16 -19.14
N GLY A 148 -15.67 -12.37 -19.02
CA GLY A 148 -15.09 -13.21 -17.96
C GLY A 148 -14.26 -14.38 -18.47
N ALA A 149 -13.78 -15.19 -17.55
CA ALA A 149 -12.93 -16.33 -17.84
C ALA A 149 -13.74 -17.57 -18.28
N ASN A 150 -14.82 -17.88 -17.58
CA ASN A 150 -15.70 -19.01 -17.83
C ASN A 150 -16.65 -18.69 -19.01
N PRO A 151 -16.58 -19.41 -20.14
CA PRO A 151 -17.44 -19.13 -21.28
C PRO A 151 -18.94 -19.37 -21.02
N TRP A 152 -19.29 -20.12 -19.97
CA TRP A 152 -20.62 -20.70 -19.79
C TRP A 152 -21.42 -20.10 -18.64
N TRP A 153 -20.86 -19.22 -17.80
CA TRP A 153 -21.44 -18.76 -16.52
C TRP A 153 -22.85 -18.12 -16.60
N LYS A 154 -23.29 -17.68 -17.78
CA LYS A 154 -24.64 -17.15 -18.04
C LYS A 154 -25.67 -18.20 -18.50
N LEU A 155 -25.26 -19.45 -18.75
CA LEU A 155 -26.10 -20.53 -19.27
C LEU A 155 -26.66 -21.44 -18.16
N GLU A 156 -27.57 -22.35 -18.54
CA GLU A 156 -28.01 -23.47 -17.68
C GLU A 156 -26.85 -24.45 -17.44
N ASP A 157 -26.81 -24.99 -16.21
CA ASP A 157 -25.75 -25.83 -15.65
C ASP A 157 -24.34 -25.38 -16.12
N PRO A 158 -23.91 -24.17 -15.73
CA PRO A 158 -22.70 -23.55 -16.27
C PRO A 158 -21.39 -24.17 -15.74
N TYR A 159 -21.47 -24.92 -14.64
CA TYR A 159 -20.31 -25.32 -13.84
C TYR A 159 -20.04 -26.84 -13.85
N GLU A 160 -20.36 -27.53 -14.96
CA GLU A 160 -20.07 -28.97 -15.10
C GLU A 160 -18.58 -29.28 -14.99
N ASP A 161 -17.74 -28.37 -15.51
CA ASP A 161 -16.27 -28.48 -15.53
C ASP A 161 -15.57 -27.59 -14.48
N GLY A 162 -16.32 -27.04 -13.52
CA GLY A 162 -15.84 -26.08 -12.53
C GLY A 162 -16.38 -24.65 -12.72
N VAL A 163 -16.17 -23.78 -11.74
CA VAL A 163 -16.61 -22.39 -11.75
C VAL A 163 -15.57 -21.44 -12.34
N PHE A 164 -14.28 -21.68 -12.08
CA PHE A 164 -13.15 -20.90 -12.56
C PHE A 164 -12.25 -21.78 -13.44
N PRO A 165 -12.24 -21.58 -14.77
CA PRO A 165 -11.41 -22.38 -15.65
C PRO A 165 -9.91 -22.16 -15.40
N SER A 166 -9.12 -23.18 -15.74
CA SER A 166 -7.65 -23.07 -15.79
C SER A 166 -7.21 -21.89 -16.67
N VAL A 167 -6.00 -21.37 -16.46
CA VAL A 167 -5.51 -20.20 -17.20
C VAL A 167 -5.52 -20.43 -18.72
N GLU A 168 -5.18 -21.63 -19.18
CA GLU A 168 -5.17 -21.98 -20.60
C GLU A 168 -6.57 -22.05 -21.22
N GLU A 169 -7.59 -22.37 -20.43
CA GLU A 169 -8.98 -22.50 -20.88
C GLU A 169 -9.80 -21.22 -20.68
N ALA A 170 -9.30 -20.30 -19.85
CA ALA A 170 -9.91 -19.01 -19.60
C ALA A 170 -10.01 -18.15 -20.87
N ARG A 171 -11.20 -17.57 -21.08
CA ARG A 171 -11.50 -16.72 -22.23
C ARG A 171 -10.97 -15.30 -22.04
N ASN A 172 -10.87 -14.84 -20.81
CA ASN A 172 -10.40 -13.52 -20.41
C ASN A 172 -9.99 -13.53 -18.92
N TYR A 173 -9.62 -12.38 -18.38
CA TYR A 173 -9.62 -12.15 -16.93
C TYR A 173 -11.00 -12.42 -16.33
N LEU A 174 -11.04 -12.87 -15.08
CA LEU A 174 -12.27 -13.09 -14.32
C LEU A 174 -13.10 -11.80 -14.25
N ALA A 175 -14.40 -11.90 -14.56
CA ALA A 175 -15.33 -10.79 -14.42
C ALA A 175 -15.94 -10.74 -13.01
N TYR A 176 -16.25 -9.56 -12.50
CA TYR A 176 -16.82 -9.40 -11.17
C TYR A 176 -18.11 -10.22 -10.96
N GLU A 177 -19.11 -10.11 -11.84
CA GLU A 177 -20.38 -10.84 -11.68
C GLU A 177 -20.26 -12.33 -11.93
N GLU A 178 -19.31 -12.74 -12.77
CA GLU A 178 -18.93 -14.14 -12.91
C GLU A 178 -18.41 -14.66 -11.57
N SER A 179 -17.45 -13.95 -10.96
CA SER A 179 -16.88 -14.32 -9.67
C SER A 179 -17.90 -14.32 -8.54
N VAL A 180 -18.80 -13.33 -8.47
CA VAL A 180 -19.88 -13.32 -7.46
C VAL A 180 -20.76 -14.57 -7.58
N ARG A 181 -21.23 -14.89 -8.79
CA ARG A 181 -22.07 -16.08 -9.01
C ARG A 181 -21.33 -17.39 -8.75
N ALA A 182 -20.06 -17.45 -9.12
CA ALA A 182 -19.20 -18.60 -8.85
C ALA A 182 -19.03 -18.82 -7.34
N LEU A 183 -18.72 -17.77 -6.58
CA LEU A 183 -18.58 -17.84 -5.12
C LEU A 183 -19.90 -18.24 -4.43
N GLU A 184 -21.03 -17.66 -4.83
CA GLU A 184 -22.35 -18.04 -4.33
C GLU A 184 -22.69 -19.52 -4.64
N HIS A 185 -22.31 -20.00 -5.83
CA HIS A 185 -22.48 -21.39 -6.21
C HIS A 185 -21.61 -22.32 -5.36
N LEU A 186 -20.34 -21.98 -5.17
CA LEU A 186 -19.42 -22.74 -4.32
C LEU A 186 -19.92 -22.80 -2.87
N GLU A 187 -20.38 -21.70 -2.29
CA GLU A 187 -20.99 -21.70 -0.95
C GLU A 187 -22.24 -22.59 -0.90
N ALA A 188 -23.10 -22.56 -1.92
CA ALA A 188 -24.31 -23.37 -1.96
C ALA A 188 -24.01 -24.88 -2.08
N GLU A 189 -23.00 -25.26 -2.86
CA GLU A 189 -22.59 -26.64 -3.09
C GLU A 189 -21.68 -27.19 -1.98
N ARG A 190 -20.92 -26.32 -1.31
CA ARG A 190 -19.94 -26.66 -0.25
C ARG A 190 -20.12 -25.78 1.00
N PRO A 191 -21.32 -25.72 1.60
CA PRO A 191 -21.63 -24.77 2.68
C PRO A 191 -20.89 -25.02 3.99
N ASP A 192 -20.34 -26.23 4.16
CA ASP A 192 -19.52 -26.61 5.31
C ASP A 192 -18.06 -26.12 5.19
N ARG A 193 -17.61 -25.78 3.97
CA ARG A 193 -16.23 -25.35 3.71
C ARG A 193 -16.08 -23.88 3.36
N ILE A 194 -17.08 -23.31 2.69
CA ILE A 194 -17.05 -21.92 2.23
C ILE A 194 -18.18 -21.12 2.87
N ARG A 195 -17.86 -19.88 3.25
CA ARG A 195 -18.82 -18.85 3.61
C ARG A 195 -18.48 -17.55 2.87
N VAL A 196 -19.43 -16.99 2.15
CA VAL A 196 -19.25 -15.75 1.39
C VAL A 196 -20.03 -14.64 2.09
N ARG A 197 -19.41 -13.47 2.26
CA ARG A 197 -20.03 -12.30 2.89
C ARG A 197 -19.84 -11.07 2.03
N SER A 198 -20.93 -10.37 1.76
CA SER A 198 -20.90 -8.95 1.36
C SER A 198 -20.82 -8.11 2.63
N ILE A 199 -19.79 -7.28 2.74
CA ILE A 199 -19.47 -6.52 3.97
C ILE A 199 -19.79 -5.02 3.85
N GLY A 200 -19.97 -4.53 2.63
CA GLY A 200 -20.25 -3.14 2.30
C GLY A 200 -20.32 -2.96 0.80
N GLN A 201 -20.39 -1.70 0.33
CA GLN A 201 -20.40 -1.37 -1.09
C GLN A 201 -19.35 -0.31 -1.41
N SER A 202 -18.80 -0.37 -2.61
CA SER A 202 -17.95 0.68 -3.19
C SER A 202 -18.77 1.92 -3.57
N PRO A 203 -18.11 3.08 -3.83
CA PRO A 203 -18.78 4.30 -4.27
C PRO A 203 -19.63 4.13 -5.55
N GLY A 204 -19.15 3.35 -6.51
CA GLY A 204 -19.85 3.03 -7.75
C GLY A 204 -19.66 4.03 -8.89
N TRP A 205 -19.37 3.52 -10.08
CA TRP A 205 -19.33 4.31 -11.32
C TRP A 205 -20.72 4.63 -11.86
N THR A 206 -20.81 5.58 -12.79
CA THR A 206 -22.02 5.73 -13.60
C THR A 206 -22.12 4.56 -14.60
N ASN A 207 -23.29 3.93 -14.65
CA ASN A 207 -23.60 2.85 -15.58
C ASN A 207 -24.50 3.37 -16.71
N GLN A 208 -23.94 3.44 -17.92
CA GLN A 208 -24.61 3.99 -19.11
C GLN A 208 -25.75 3.12 -19.63
N PHE A 209 -25.71 1.81 -19.35
CA PHE A 209 -26.77 0.88 -19.77
C PHE A 209 -28.01 1.01 -18.87
N THR A 210 -27.82 1.14 -17.57
CA THR A 210 -28.93 1.25 -16.59
C THR A 210 -29.36 2.69 -16.29
N ASP A 211 -28.57 3.69 -16.71
CA ASP A 211 -28.73 5.12 -16.39
C ASP A 211 -28.64 5.39 -14.86
N GLU A 212 -27.84 4.57 -14.15
CA GLU A 212 -27.58 4.70 -12.71
C GLU A 212 -26.30 5.52 -12.48
N GLY A 213 -26.41 6.65 -11.77
CA GLY A 213 -25.30 7.59 -11.60
C GLY A 213 -24.22 7.17 -10.59
N ALA A 214 -24.49 6.18 -9.75
CA ALA A 214 -23.58 5.58 -8.78
C ALA A 214 -23.98 4.12 -8.57
N ASP A 215 -23.43 3.21 -9.38
CA ASP A 215 -23.72 1.78 -9.39
C ASP A 215 -22.70 1.05 -8.49
N GLY A 216 -22.88 1.20 -7.17
CA GLY A 216 -22.00 0.63 -6.15
C GLY A 216 -21.97 -0.90 -6.20
N ARG A 217 -20.79 -1.47 -5.99
CA ARG A 217 -20.54 -2.92 -6.01
C ARG A 217 -20.22 -3.43 -4.62
N ASP A 218 -20.76 -4.60 -4.30
CA ASP A 218 -20.51 -5.25 -3.01
C ASP A 218 -19.02 -5.61 -2.86
N VAL A 219 -18.47 -5.29 -1.70
CA VAL A 219 -17.14 -5.73 -1.24
C VAL A 219 -17.32 -7.09 -0.58
N TYR A 220 -16.59 -8.10 -1.07
CA TYR A 220 -16.74 -9.48 -0.62
C TYR A 220 -15.57 -9.98 0.21
N VAL A 221 -15.90 -10.78 1.23
CA VAL A 221 -14.96 -11.64 1.96
C VAL A 221 -15.42 -13.08 1.83
N THR A 222 -14.52 -13.96 1.39
CA THR A 222 -14.75 -15.41 1.34
C THR A 222 -13.93 -16.08 2.43
N GLU A 223 -14.60 -16.75 3.37
CA GLU A 223 -13.99 -17.56 4.42
C GLU A 223 -13.92 -19.01 3.97
N VAL A 224 -12.74 -19.63 4.12
CA VAL A 224 -12.50 -21.01 3.68
C VAL A 224 -11.77 -21.80 4.79
N THR A 225 -12.36 -22.92 5.21
CA THR A 225 -11.77 -23.88 6.16
C THR A 225 -12.54 -25.20 6.14
N ASN A 226 -12.12 -26.24 6.87
CA ASN A 226 -12.80 -27.56 6.86
C ASN A 226 -14.20 -27.56 7.50
N ASP A 227 -14.49 -26.58 8.35
CA ASP A 227 -15.70 -26.49 9.20
C ASP A 227 -16.14 -25.04 9.42
N VAL A 228 -16.26 -24.27 8.34
CA VAL A 228 -16.52 -22.81 8.38
C VAL A 228 -17.78 -22.42 9.17
N ARG A 229 -18.72 -23.35 9.35
CA ARG A 229 -19.99 -23.16 10.10
C ARG A 229 -19.93 -23.51 11.58
N ASP A 230 -18.81 -24.07 12.06
CA ASP A 230 -18.59 -24.26 13.49
C ASP A 230 -17.94 -23.00 14.07
N ASP A 231 -18.76 -22.08 14.57
CA ASP A 231 -18.29 -20.79 15.09
C ASP A 231 -17.26 -20.92 16.22
N ALA A 232 -17.26 -22.03 16.98
CA ALA A 232 -16.27 -22.23 18.05
C ALA A 232 -14.92 -22.66 17.47
N SER A 233 -14.93 -23.62 16.54
CA SER A 233 -13.72 -24.05 15.82
C SER A 233 -13.13 -22.90 15.01
N PHE A 234 -13.97 -22.17 14.27
CA PHE A 234 -13.57 -20.99 13.48
C PHE A 234 -12.89 -19.92 14.36
N ALA A 235 -13.42 -19.67 15.55
CA ALA A 235 -12.84 -18.70 16.46
C ALA A 235 -11.45 -19.13 16.99
N GLU A 236 -11.24 -20.42 17.24
CA GLU A 236 -9.99 -20.96 17.80
C GLU A 236 -8.82 -21.00 16.80
N LYS A 237 -9.08 -21.18 15.51
CA LYS A 237 -8.05 -21.29 14.46
C LYS A 237 -7.28 -19.99 14.20
N GLU A 238 -6.07 -20.09 13.66
CA GLU A 238 -5.34 -18.94 13.11
C GLU A 238 -5.96 -18.49 11.78
N LYS A 239 -5.91 -17.19 11.48
CA LYS A 239 -6.45 -16.62 10.24
C LYS A 239 -5.32 -16.10 9.37
N VAL A 240 -5.39 -16.43 8.09
CA VAL A 240 -4.56 -15.85 7.04
C VAL A 240 -5.45 -15.09 6.08
N VAL A 241 -5.11 -13.84 5.81
CA VAL A 241 -5.90 -12.95 4.96
C VAL A 241 -5.15 -12.65 3.67
N PHE A 242 -5.83 -12.82 2.54
CA PHE A 242 -5.36 -12.48 1.21
C PHE A 242 -6.27 -11.40 0.60
N SER A 243 -5.80 -10.16 0.51
CA SER A 243 -6.42 -9.09 -0.27
C SER A 243 -5.96 -9.21 -1.72
N LEU A 244 -6.90 -9.25 -2.65
CA LEU A 244 -6.65 -9.75 -4.02
C LEU A 244 -6.65 -8.69 -5.12
N ASN A 245 -7.16 -7.49 -4.81
CA ASN A 245 -7.34 -6.41 -5.78
C ASN A 245 -7.60 -5.08 -5.08
N ILE A 246 -6.72 -4.64 -4.16
CA ILE A 246 -6.83 -3.28 -3.67
C ILE A 246 -6.70 -2.28 -4.81
N HIS A 247 -5.82 -2.54 -5.78
CA HIS A 247 -5.85 -1.87 -7.08
C HIS A 247 -6.54 -2.75 -8.12
N GLY A 248 -7.51 -2.19 -8.84
CA GLY A 248 -8.33 -2.95 -9.77
C GLY A 248 -7.56 -3.48 -10.99
N ASP A 249 -6.45 -2.85 -11.35
CA ASP A 249 -5.60 -3.18 -12.50
C ASP A 249 -4.47 -4.18 -12.21
N GLU A 250 -4.23 -4.49 -10.94
CA GLU A 250 -3.24 -5.45 -10.45
C GLU A 250 -3.88 -6.84 -10.28
N ARG A 251 -4.25 -7.46 -11.41
CA ARG A 251 -5.17 -8.61 -11.45
C ARG A 251 -4.62 -9.94 -10.95
N ALA A 252 -3.29 -10.09 -10.85
CA ALA A 252 -2.65 -11.36 -10.52
C ALA A 252 -3.21 -12.01 -9.23
N GLY A 253 -3.42 -11.22 -8.17
CA GLY A 253 -3.98 -11.69 -6.90
C GLY A 253 -5.37 -12.31 -7.05
N THR A 254 -6.26 -11.63 -7.80
CA THR A 254 -7.62 -12.15 -8.02
C THR A 254 -7.64 -13.41 -8.87
N GLU A 255 -6.79 -13.48 -9.90
CA GLU A 255 -6.73 -14.66 -10.77
C GLU A 255 -6.24 -15.91 -10.02
N ALA A 256 -5.23 -15.76 -9.16
CA ALA A 256 -4.73 -16.85 -8.32
C ALA A 256 -5.73 -17.22 -7.21
N GLY A 257 -6.23 -16.21 -6.47
CA GLY A 257 -7.09 -16.42 -5.31
C GLY A 257 -8.42 -17.09 -5.66
N CYS A 258 -9.09 -16.68 -6.75
CA CYS A 258 -10.36 -17.29 -7.16
C CYS A 258 -10.19 -18.78 -7.50
N ARG A 259 -9.16 -19.15 -8.28
CA ARG A 259 -8.90 -20.55 -8.65
C ARG A 259 -8.56 -21.39 -7.41
N LEU A 260 -7.76 -20.84 -6.51
CA LEU A 260 -7.44 -21.50 -5.24
C LEU A 260 -8.68 -21.72 -4.36
N ILE A 261 -9.61 -20.74 -4.29
CA ILE A 261 -10.87 -20.91 -3.55
C ILE A 261 -11.65 -22.13 -4.06
N GLU A 262 -11.77 -22.29 -5.38
CA GLU A 262 -12.47 -23.44 -5.97
C GLU A 262 -11.77 -24.76 -5.62
N GLU A 263 -10.45 -24.83 -5.76
CA GLU A 263 -9.70 -26.04 -5.45
C GLU A 263 -9.85 -26.44 -3.98
N ILE A 264 -9.79 -25.48 -3.06
CA ILE A 264 -10.02 -25.75 -1.63
C ILE A 264 -11.48 -26.18 -1.37
N ALA A 265 -12.44 -25.55 -2.05
CA ALA A 265 -13.86 -25.93 -1.98
C ALA A 265 -14.08 -27.40 -2.38
N ALA A 266 -13.40 -27.81 -3.46
CA ALA A 266 -13.47 -29.13 -4.04
C ALA A 266 -12.68 -30.18 -3.22
N GLY A 267 -11.75 -29.75 -2.38
CA GLY A 267 -10.82 -30.62 -1.66
C GLY A 267 -9.68 -31.12 -2.55
N GLU A 268 -9.27 -30.30 -3.51
CA GLU A 268 -8.29 -30.60 -4.57
C GLU A 268 -6.97 -29.81 -4.39
N ALA A 269 -6.95 -28.84 -3.47
CA ALA A 269 -5.75 -28.10 -3.09
C ALA A 269 -4.90 -28.91 -2.08
N ASP A 270 -4.19 -29.95 -2.57
CA ASP A 270 -3.42 -30.91 -1.74
C ASP A 270 -2.50 -30.24 -0.70
N ASP A 271 -1.85 -29.13 -1.07
CA ASP A 271 -0.92 -28.39 -0.19
C ASP A 271 -1.64 -27.62 0.94
N PHE A 272 -2.95 -27.41 0.83
CA PHE A 272 -3.75 -26.70 1.83
C PHE A 272 -4.60 -27.63 2.70
N GLU A 273 -5.05 -28.78 2.18
CA GLU A 273 -6.05 -29.64 2.85
C GLU A 273 -5.67 -30.03 4.28
N GLY A 274 -4.38 -30.27 4.53
CA GLY A 274 -3.88 -30.61 5.87
C GLY A 274 -3.85 -29.41 6.83
N LEU A 275 -3.72 -28.20 6.30
CA LEU A 275 -3.58 -26.97 7.08
C LEU A 275 -4.93 -26.44 7.57
N LEU A 276 -6.01 -26.67 6.81
CA LEU A 276 -7.36 -26.17 7.12
C LEU A 276 -7.95 -26.75 8.42
N ASP A 277 -7.33 -27.74 9.05
CA ASP A 277 -7.67 -28.18 10.40
C ASP A 277 -7.25 -27.15 11.46
N ASP A 278 -6.18 -26.40 11.20
CA ASP A 278 -5.57 -25.45 12.14
C ASP A 278 -5.81 -23.98 11.74
N ILE A 279 -6.12 -23.72 10.46
CA ILE A 279 -6.29 -22.35 9.93
C ILE A 279 -7.64 -22.09 9.27
N VAL A 280 -7.94 -20.80 9.13
CA VAL A 280 -8.95 -20.23 8.23
C VAL A 280 -8.25 -19.34 7.21
N VAL A 281 -8.55 -19.52 5.93
CA VAL A 281 -8.09 -18.64 4.86
C VAL A 281 -9.21 -17.67 4.49
N LEU A 282 -8.91 -16.38 4.50
CA LEU A 282 -9.83 -15.29 4.22
C LEU A 282 -9.41 -14.59 2.92
N PHE A 283 -10.27 -14.58 1.91
CA PHE A 283 -10.02 -13.88 0.66
C PHE A 283 -10.86 -12.59 0.60
N LEU A 284 -10.21 -11.44 0.49
CA LEU A 284 -10.84 -10.13 0.43
C LEU A 284 -10.76 -9.55 -0.99
N PHE A 285 -11.90 -9.10 -1.50
CA PHE A 285 -12.05 -8.43 -2.79
C PHE A 285 -12.24 -6.92 -2.61
N THR A 286 -11.13 -6.20 -2.48
CA THR A 286 -11.06 -4.84 -1.92
C THR A 286 -11.66 -3.76 -2.82
N ASN A 287 -11.32 -3.72 -4.11
CA ASN A 287 -11.76 -2.66 -5.05
C ASN A 287 -12.60 -3.22 -6.21
N PRO A 288 -13.91 -3.44 -6.00
CA PRO A 288 -14.79 -3.92 -7.07
C PRO A 288 -15.05 -2.84 -8.14
N ASP A 289 -14.94 -1.55 -7.82
CA ASP A 289 -15.10 -0.46 -8.80
C ASP A 289 -13.99 -0.47 -9.86
N GLY A 290 -12.74 -0.61 -9.43
CA GLY A 290 -11.59 -0.74 -10.32
C GLY A 290 -11.64 -2.02 -11.15
N TRP A 291 -12.34 -3.05 -10.67
CA TRP A 291 -12.59 -4.29 -11.41
C TRP A 291 -13.65 -4.10 -12.50
N VAL A 292 -14.81 -3.50 -12.18
CA VAL A 292 -15.91 -3.33 -13.15
C VAL A 292 -15.69 -2.21 -14.16
N SER A 293 -14.67 -1.37 -13.98
CA SER A 293 -14.35 -0.26 -14.89
C SER A 293 -14.06 -0.71 -16.33
N ARG A 294 -13.56 -1.94 -16.51
CA ARG A 294 -13.27 -2.53 -17.83
C ARG A 294 -14.52 -2.75 -18.70
N LYS A 295 -15.71 -2.68 -18.10
CA LYS A 295 -16.96 -2.93 -18.82
C LYS A 295 -17.32 -1.78 -19.75
N PRO A 296 -17.75 -2.05 -20.99
CA PRO A 296 -18.22 -1.01 -21.91
C PRO A 296 -19.37 -0.14 -21.38
N GLN A 297 -20.15 -0.66 -20.42
CA GLN A 297 -21.25 0.06 -19.78
C GLN A 297 -20.79 1.10 -18.76
N THR A 298 -19.54 1.05 -18.32
CA THR A 298 -19.02 1.91 -17.26
C THR A 298 -18.53 3.23 -17.84
N GLU A 299 -19.09 4.35 -17.37
CA GLU A 299 -18.59 5.68 -17.71
C GLU A 299 -17.44 6.08 -16.78
N ILE A 300 -16.27 6.33 -17.37
CA ILE A 300 -15.10 6.86 -16.68
C ILE A 300 -14.90 8.32 -17.11
N PRO A 301 -15.20 9.32 -16.26
CA PRO A 301 -15.35 10.71 -16.69
C PRO A 301 -14.12 11.39 -17.31
N TRP A 302 -12.92 10.81 -17.15
CA TRP A 302 -11.65 11.40 -17.59
C TRP A 302 -10.99 10.64 -18.75
N VAL A 303 -11.59 9.55 -19.22
CA VAL A 303 -11.05 8.83 -20.38
C VAL A 303 -11.83 9.22 -21.64
N GLU A 304 -11.14 9.87 -22.58
CA GLU A 304 -11.66 10.11 -23.92
C GLU A 304 -11.54 8.82 -24.74
N ASP A 305 -12.59 8.48 -25.51
CA ASP A 305 -12.75 7.20 -26.21
C ASP A 305 -12.95 5.99 -25.26
N HIS A 306 -13.71 4.97 -25.70
CA HIS A 306 -14.10 3.83 -24.87
C HIS A 306 -12.88 3.03 -24.37
N ASP A 307 -12.33 3.42 -23.23
CA ASP A 307 -11.28 2.67 -22.54
C ASP A 307 -11.90 1.59 -21.68
N THR A 308 -11.70 0.34 -22.12
CA THR A 308 -12.14 -0.86 -21.41
C THR A 308 -11.05 -1.41 -20.49
N ASN A 309 -10.23 -0.58 -19.87
CA ASN A 309 -9.21 -1.04 -18.92
C ASN A 309 -9.70 -1.08 -17.47
N PHE A 310 -8.98 -1.84 -16.66
CA PHE A 310 -9.14 -1.81 -15.21
C PHE A 310 -8.65 -0.48 -14.65
N GLN A 311 -9.29 0.03 -13.61
CA GLN A 311 -8.85 1.25 -12.94
C GLN A 311 -8.13 0.90 -11.64
N ARG A 312 -7.08 1.66 -11.34
CA ARG A 312 -6.30 1.49 -10.12
C ARG A 312 -7.16 1.75 -8.88
N GLY A 313 -7.76 2.95 -8.78
CA GLY A 313 -8.61 3.37 -7.66
C GLY A 313 -10.07 2.92 -7.81
N ASN A 314 -10.91 3.34 -6.86
CA ASN A 314 -12.37 3.15 -6.93
C ASN A 314 -13.03 4.33 -7.67
N ALA A 315 -14.37 4.39 -7.71
CA ALA A 315 -15.10 5.44 -8.44
C ALA A 315 -15.06 6.83 -7.78
N SER A 316 -14.47 6.94 -6.59
CA SER A 316 -14.45 8.20 -5.85
C SER A 316 -13.41 9.18 -6.37
N ARG A 317 -13.78 10.47 -6.28
CA ARG A 317 -12.85 11.58 -6.41
C ARG A 317 -12.96 12.52 -5.22
N PHE A 318 -11.81 13.01 -4.78
CA PHE A 318 -11.71 14.05 -3.77
C PHE A 318 -10.97 15.26 -4.33
N ASP A 319 -11.60 16.43 -4.30
CA ASP A 319 -11.06 17.69 -4.86
C ASP A 319 -10.52 17.56 -6.29
N GLY A 320 -11.23 16.78 -7.13
CA GLY A 320 -10.87 16.56 -8.54
C GLY A 320 -9.91 15.41 -8.78
N GLN A 321 -9.41 14.73 -7.75
CA GLN A 321 -8.41 13.67 -7.87
C GLN A 321 -9.03 12.29 -7.58
N PRO A 322 -8.70 11.23 -8.34
CA PRO A 322 -9.05 9.86 -7.96
C PRO A 322 -8.50 9.52 -6.57
N VAL A 323 -9.23 8.71 -5.80
CA VAL A 323 -8.73 8.25 -4.50
C VAL A 323 -7.96 6.93 -4.68
N ASP A 324 -6.73 6.86 -4.18
CA ASP A 324 -5.94 5.63 -4.12
C ASP A 324 -6.47 4.76 -2.98
N THR A 325 -6.95 3.56 -3.30
CA THR A 325 -7.54 2.59 -2.37
C THR A 325 -6.56 2.03 -1.36
N ASN A 326 -5.24 2.12 -1.60
CA ASN A 326 -4.20 1.77 -0.64
C ASN A 326 -3.66 3.00 0.14
N ARG A 327 -4.49 4.03 0.33
CA ARG A 327 -4.18 5.21 1.16
C ARG A 327 -5.30 5.57 2.15
N GLN A 328 -6.36 4.77 2.20
CA GLN A 328 -7.62 5.12 2.87
C GLN A 328 -7.79 4.49 4.27
N TYR A 329 -6.74 3.93 4.88
CA TYR A 329 -6.86 3.19 6.15
C TYR A 329 -6.36 3.99 7.36
N PRO A 330 -6.90 3.77 8.57
CA PRO A 330 -6.57 4.55 9.76
C PRO A 330 -5.27 4.05 10.42
N THR A 331 -4.16 4.25 9.71
CA THR A 331 -2.82 3.85 10.14
C THR A 331 -2.28 4.77 11.24
N MET A 332 -1.70 4.20 12.29
CA MET A 332 -1.00 4.97 13.34
C MET A 332 0.18 5.78 12.76
N GLY A 333 0.54 6.87 13.43
CA GLY A 333 1.63 7.73 13.00
C GLY A 333 1.20 8.92 12.15
N TRP A 334 2.15 9.47 11.38
CA TRP A 334 1.91 10.62 10.50
C TRP A 334 0.84 10.29 9.46
N THR A 335 -0.09 11.22 9.24
CA THR A 335 -1.19 11.11 8.29
C THR A 335 -1.15 12.24 7.27
N ASN A 336 -1.21 11.90 5.98
CA ASN A 336 -1.49 12.87 4.92
C ASN A 336 -3.02 13.06 4.82
N PRO A 337 -3.56 14.27 5.10
CA PRO A 337 -5.00 14.51 5.09
C PRO A 337 -5.61 14.54 3.68
N GLY A 338 -4.79 14.53 2.62
CA GLY A 338 -5.22 14.36 1.24
C GLY A 338 -5.74 12.95 0.93
N PHE A 339 -5.29 11.95 1.69
CA PHE A 339 -5.64 10.54 1.45
C PHE A 339 -6.97 10.09 2.05
N ARG A 340 -7.56 10.89 2.95
CA ARG A 340 -8.89 10.65 3.53
C ARG A 340 -9.00 9.27 4.21
N PRO A 341 -8.14 8.97 5.20
CA PRO A 341 -8.19 7.70 5.91
C PRO A 341 -9.53 7.50 6.64
N ALA A 342 -10.08 6.30 6.50
CA ALA A 342 -11.44 5.94 6.84
C ALA A 342 -11.48 5.17 8.18
N GLU A 343 -11.87 5.86 9.25
CA GLU A 343 -12.07 5.26 10.57
C GLU A 343 -13.59 5.16 10.85
N PRO A 344 -14.18 3.95 10.87
CA PRO A 344 -15.61 3.76 11.10
C PRO A 344 -16.12 4.42 12.39
N ASP A 345 -15.32 4.38 13.46
CA ASP A 345 -15.69 4.97 14.73
C ASP A 345 -15.48 6.50 14.70
N GLY A 346 -16.57 7.23 14.44
CA GLY A 346 -16.55 8.70 14.41
C GLY A 346 -16.33 9.30 13.02
N ALA A 347 -16.41 8.49 11.95
CA ALA A 347 -16.40 8.96 10.56
C ALA A 347 -17.38 10.14 10.34
N PRO A 348 -16.91 11.27 9.77
CA PRO A 348 -17.82 12.29 9.25
C PRO A 348 -18.70 11.75 8.12
N ASP A 349 -19.94 12.26 8.01
CA ASP A 349 -20.94 11.79 7.03
C ASP A 349 -20.40 11.67 5.59
N GLU A 350 -19.51 12.57 5.17
CA GLU A 350 -18.92 12.59 3.83
C GLU A 350 -18.03 11.38 3.50
N PHE A 351 -17.46 10.70 4.50
CA PHE A 351 -16.63 9.50 4.28
C PHE A 351 -17.47 8.29 3.85
N HIS A 352 -18.76 8.25 4.21
CA HIS A 352 -19.67 7.19 3.78
C HIS A 352 -20.03 7.27 2.29
N ASP A 353 -19.84 8.43 1.65
CA ASP A 353 -19.99 8.57 0.21
C ASP A 353 -18.63 8.43 -0.51
N LEU A 354 -17.53 8.84 0.14
CA LEU A 354 -16.20 8.90 -0.47
C LEU A 354 -15.43 7.57 -0.40
N VAL A 355 -15.44 6.89 0.74
CA VAL A 355 -14.64 5.67 0.99
C VAL A 355 -15.45 4.61 1.77
N PRO A 356 -16.70 4.29 1.35
CA PRO A 356 -17.56 3.32 2.04
C PRO A 356 -16.97 1.90 2.08
N ASP A 357 -16.18 1.55 1.08
CA ASP A 357 -15.44 0.30 0.96
C ASP A 357 -14.39 0.16 2.08
N SER A 358 -13.49 1.13 2.24
CA SER A 358 -12.51 1.10 3.33
C SER A 358 -13.15 1.12 4.71
N LEU A 359 -14.24 1.88 4.91
CA LEU A 359 -14.99 1.86 6.17
C LEU A 359 -15.53 0.45 6.46
N ALA A 360 -16.14 -0.20 5.46
CA ALA A 360 -16.70 -1.54 5.62
C ALA A 360 -15.61 -2.59 5.91
N ILE A 361 -14.45 -2.48 5.25
CA ILE A 361 -13.32 -3.39 5.46
C ILE A 361 -12.79 -3.25 6.89
N VAL A 362 -12.53 -2.03 7.37
CA VAL A 362 -12.03 -1.79 8.73
C VAL A 362 -13.03 -2.30 9.78
N ASP A 363 -14.33 -2.01 9.62
CA ASP A 363 -15.38 -2.46 10.55
C ASP A 363 -15.49 -4.00 10.58
N HIS A 364 -15.45 -4.65 9.41
CA HIS A 364 -15.58 -6.10 9.31
C HIS A 364 -14.36 -6.83 9.90
N PHE A 365 -13.14 -6.41 9.57
CA PHE A 365 -11.93 -7.12 9.98
C PHE A 365 -11.61 -6.97 11.47
N ARG A 366 -12.03 -5.87 12.12
CA ARG A 366 -11.99 -5.76 13.60
C ARG A 366 -12.85 -6.82 14.32
N GLY A 367 -13.71 -7.52 13.59
CA GLY A 367 -14.49 -8.64 14.11
C GLY A 367 -13.73 -9.97 14.16
N TYR A 368 -12.51 -10.06 13.64
CA TYR A 368 -11.67 -11.25 13.69
C TYR A 368 -10.61 -11.16 14.78
N ASP A 369 -10.41 -12.28 15.49
CA ASP A 369 -9.29 -12.52 16.39
C ASP A 369 -8.30 -13.52 15.74
N ASN A 370 -7.05 -13.54 16.20
CA ASN A 370 -5.98 -14.45 15.75
C ASN A 370 -5.66 -14.31 14.25
N VAL A 371 -5.45 -13.09 13.77
CA VAL A 371 -5.01 -12.86 12.38
C VAL A 371 -3.48 -12.92 12.36
N ALA A 372 -2.92 -14.09 12.00
CA ALA A 372 -1.49 -14.31 11.97
C ALA A 372 -0.82 -13.53 10.82
N PHE A 373 -1.38 -13.62 9.62
CA PHE A 373 -0.86 -12.96 8.43
C PHE A 373 -1.94 -12.22 7.66
N LEU A 374 -1.58 -11.07 7.09
CA LEU A 374 -2.39 -10.39 6.09
C LEU A 374 -1.51 -9.94 4.93
N CYS A 375 -1.86 -10.41 3.73
CA CYS A 375 -1.10 -10.18 2.50
C CYS A 375 -1.97 -9.41 1.51
N ASP A 376 -1.42 -8.35 0.93
CA ASP A 376 -2.11 -7.55 -0.10
C ASP A 376 -1.38 -7.75 -1.44
N TYR A 377 -2.02 -8.46 -2.36
CA TYR A 377 -1.40 -8.84 -3.63
C TYR A 377 -1.51 -7.70 -4.65
N HIS A 378 -0.36 -7.30 -5.20
CA HIS A 378 -0.18 -6.13 -6.05
C HIS A 378 0.40 -6.49 -7.44
N GLY A 379 0.92 -5.49 -8.15
CA GLY A 379 1.55 -5.67 -9.44
C GLY A 379 2.41 -4.48 -9.81
N MET A 380 3.63 -4.74 -10.25
CA MET A 380 4.59 -3.72 -10.68
C MET A 380 4.82 -3.75 -12.19
N TYR A 381 5.53 -2.75 -12.71
CA TYR A 381 5.92 -2.71 -14.12
C TYR A 381 7.06 -3.70 -14.41
N THR A 382 8.28 -3.34 -14.04
CA THR A 382 9.50 -4.12 -14.28
C THR A 382 10.42 -3.97 -13.08
N ALA A 383 11.22 -4.99 -12.78
CA ALA A 383 12.23 -4.93 -11.73
C ALA A 383 13.37 -5.94 -11.98
N ASP A 384 14.37 -5.90 -11.10
CA ASP A 384 15.48 -6.85 -11.04
C ASP A 384 15.10 -8.22 -10.47
N HIS A 385 13.87 -8.42 -9.96
CA HIS A 385 13.33 -9.75 -9.59
C HIS A 385 11.90 -9.93 -10.13
N VAL A 386 11.44 -11.19 -10.28
CA VAL A 386 10.06 -11.49 -10.74
C VAL A 386 9.02 -11.06 -9.72
N VAL A 387 9.26 -11.34 -8.44
CA VAL A 387 8.40 -10.92 -7.32
C VAL A 387 9.22 -10.18 -6.26
N PHE A 388 8.67 -9.09 -5.73
CA PHE A 388 9.10 -8.49 -4.48
C PHE A 388 8.07 -8.65 -3.40
N ASN A 389 8.52 -8.99 -2.20
CA ASN A 389 7.69 -8.80 -1.02
C ASN A 389 8.11 -7.54 -0.28
N LEU A 390 7.17 -6.59 -0.20
CA LEU A 390 7.33 -5.35 0.52
C LEU A 390 6.91 -5.54 1.98
N GLU A 391 7.88 -5.47 2.89
CA GLU A 391 7.63 -5.43 4.32
C GLU A 391 7.02 -4.08 4.69
N THR A 392 5.84 -4.12 5.30
CA THR A 392 5.03 -2.90 5.42
C THR A 392 5.39 -2.02 6.60
N ASN A 393 4.87 -0.80 6.56
CA ASN A 393 5.03 0.21 7.59
C ASN A 393 4.17 -0.12 8.83
N ALA A 394 4.61 -1.11 9.62
CA ALA A 394 4.00 -1.53 10.88
C ALA A 394 5.09 -1.90 11.91
N PRO A 395 4.84 -1.69 13.21
CA PRO A 395 5.74 -2.12 14.28
C PRO A 395 5.52 -3.60 14.62
N PHE A 396 6.60 -4.36 14.75
CA PHE A 396 6.57 -5.77 15.16
C PHE A 396 7.49 -5.99 16.36
N ASP A 397 7.14 -6.97 17.19
CA ASP A 397 8.02 -7.47 18.25
C ASP A 397 9.06 -8.45 17.68
N HIS A 398 9.74 -9.18 18.57
CA HIS A 398 10.79 -10.11 18.17
C HIS A 398 10.26 -11.26 17.31
N ASP A 399 9.21 -11.94 17.76
CA ASP A 399 8.61 -13.05 17.02
C ASP A 399 8.08 -12.58 15.66
N GLY A 400 7.32 -11.48 15.64
CA GLY A 400 6.76 -10.94 14.41
C GLY A 400 7.82 -10.51 13.39
N THR A 401 8.93 -9.92 13.86
CA THR A 401 10.07 -9.56 12.99
C THR A 401 10.72 -10.80 12.37
N HIS A 402 10.86 -11.88 13.14
CA HIS A 402 11.40 -13.14 12.61
C HIS A 402 10.42 -13.84 11.67
N ASP A 403 9.12 -13.78 11.97
CA ASP A 403 8.09 -14.38 11.13
C ASP A 403 7.99 -13.68 9.77
N LEU A 404 8.15 -12.36 9.77
CA LEU A 404 8.26 -11.56 8.56
C LEU A 404 9.43 -11.99 7.66
N ASP A 405 10.62 -12.25 8.21
CA ASP A 405 11.77 -12.67 7.38
C ASP A 405 11.60 -14.11 6.87
N GLU A 406 11.18 -15.03 7.73
CA GLU A 406 11.07 -16.45 7.35
C GLU A 406 10.00 -16.71 6.30
N VAL A 407 8.84 -16.06 6.36
CA VAL A 407 7.81 -16.29 5.34
C VAL A 407 8.31 -15.89 3.95
N ASN A 408 9.11 -14.82 3.87
CA ASN A 408 9.74 -14.40 2.62
C ASN A 408 10.78 -15.40 2.12
N ILE A 409 11.58 -15.95 3.03
CA ILE A 409 12.54 -17.03 2.71
C ILE A 409 11.81 -18.24 2.13
N GLN A 410 10.72 -18.69 2.78
CA GLN A 410 9.96 -19.86 2.33
C GLN A 410 9.34 -19.62 0.95
N ILE A 411 8.83 -18.40 0.69
CA ILE A 411 8.32 -18.02 -0.63
C ILE A 411 9.42 -18.07 -1.69
N GLY A 412 10.59 -17.49 -1.40
CA GLY A 412 11.73 -17.54 -2.31
C GLY A 412 12.22 -18.96 -2.58
N GLU A 413 12.30 -19.80 -1.54
CA GLU A 413 12.63 -21.23 -1.66
C GLU A 413 11.57 -21.98 -2.48
N GLY A 414 10.29 -21.72 -2.26
CA GLY A 414 9.19 -22.31 -3.02
C GLY A 414 9.20 -21.95 -4.50
N MET A 415 9.49 -20.69 -4.84
CA MET A 415 9.65 -20.23 -6.22
C MET A 415 10.89 -20.85 -6.88
N HIS A 416 12.00 -20.94 -6.14
CA HIS A 416 13.24 -21.57 -6.61
C HIS A 416 13.08 -23.08 -6.82
N ASP A 417 12.38 -23.77 -5.93
CA ASP A 417 12.09 -25.20 -6.07
C ASP A 417 11.21 -25.49 -7.30
N TYR A 418 10.27 -24.58 -7.63
CA TYR A 418 9.40 -24.73 -8.79
C TYR A 418 10.11 -24.40 -10.12
N TRP A 419 10.72 -23.22 -10.23
CA TRP A 419 11.32 -22.75 -11.49
C TRP A 419 12.82 -23.03 -11.63
N GLY A 420 13.55 -23.21 -10.53
CA GLY A 420 15.00 -23.32 -10.50
C GLY A 420 15.72 -21.98 -10.65
N SER A 421 15.33 -21.16 -11.63
CA SER A 421 15.83 -19.78 -11.80
C SER A 421 14.94 -18.99 -12.75
N VAL A 422 15.19 -17.68 -12.88
CA VAL A 422 14.50 -16.83 -13.86
C VAL A 422 14.67 -17.28 -15.32
N ASP A 423 15.70 -18.08 -15.63
CA ASP A 423 15.91 -18.64 -16.98
C ASP A 423 14.72 -19.49 -17.47
N ALA A 424 13.95 -20.09 -16.55
CA ALA A 424 12.74 -20.85 -16.88
C ALA A 424 11.61 -19.97 -17.43
N LEU A 425 11.65 -18.67 -17.13
CA LEU A 425 10.62 -17.68 -17.46
C LEU A 425 11.10 -16.64 -18.49
N ALA A 426 12.41 -16.56 -18.74
CA ALA A 426 13.06 -15.47 -19.46
C ALA A 426 12.46 -15.16 -20.84
N ASP A 427 12.12 -16.20 -21.64
CA ASP A 427 11.51 -16.01 -22.95
C ASP A 427 10.11 -15.38 -22.85
N ASP A 428 9.30 -15.83 -21.88
CA ASP A 428 7.95 -15.32 -21.65
C ASP A 428 7.99 -13.90 -21.07
N ILE A 429 8.89 -13.61 -20.12
CA ILE A 429 9.09 -12.26 -19.56
C ILE A 429 9.52 -11.29 -20.66
N SER A 430 10.53 -11.67 -21.46
CA SER A 430 11.05 -10.80 -22.52
C SER A 430 9.97 -10.51 -23.56
N ARG A 431 9.18 -11.53 -23.92
CA ARG A 431 8.04 -11.37 -24.83
C ARG A 431 6.99 -10.44 -24.24
N ALA A 432 6.55 -10.69 -23.01
CA ALA A 432 5.51 -9.90 -22.35
C ALA A 432 5.93 -8.43 -22.14
N GLY A 433 7.17 -8.16 -21.71
CA GLY A 433 7.68 -6.80 -21.63
C GLY A 433 7.73 -6.09 -22.98
N GLY A 434 8.09 -6.80 -24.05
CA GLY A 434 8.05 -6.27 -25.42
C GLY A 434 6.64 -6.01 -25.93
N GLU A 435 5.68 -6.90 -25.66
CA GLU A 435 4.28 -6.74 -26.10
C GLU A 435 3.54 -5.66 -25.30
N MET A 436 3.78 -5.58 -23.98
CA MET A 436 3.02 -4.71 -23.07
C MET A 436 3.60 -3.30 -22.94
N TYR A 437 4.93 -3.17 -22.96
CA TYR A 437 5.64 -1.93 -22.67
C TYR A 437 6.62 -1.49 -23.77
N ASP A 438 6.67 -2.19 -24.91
CA ASP A 438 7.69 -2.02 -25.97
C ASP A 438 9.13 -2.12 -25.43
N PHE A 439 9.29 -2.85 -24.30
CA PHE A 439 10.55 -2.96 -23.56
C PHE A 439 10.80 -4.40 -23.11
N PRO A 440 11.44 -5.24 -23.97
CA PRO A 440 11.81 -6.59 -23.58
C PRO A 440 12.93 -6.58 -22.53
N PHE A 441 12.73 -7.27 -21.41
CA PHE A 441 13.72 -7.39 -20.34
C PHE A 441 13.71 -8.79 -19.70
N VAL A 442 14.71 -9.08 -18.88
CA VAL A 442 14.75 -10.23 -17.98
C VAL A 442 15.38 -9.76 -16.67
N PRO A 443 14.81 -10.09 -15.49
CA PRO A 443 15.40 -9.77 -14.19
C PRO A 443 16.85 -10.24 -14.05
N GLU A 444 17.72 -9.42 -13.46
CA GLU A 444 19.16 -9.69 -13.26
C GLU A 444 19.57 -9.80 -11.78
N GLY A 445 18.58 -9.82 -10.87
CA GLY A 445 18.76 -9.88 -9.42
C GLY A 445 19.51 -11.12 -8.94
N ASP A 446 20.19 -10.98 -7.80
CA ASP A 446 21.04 -12.03 -7.24
C ASP A 446 20.31 -12.95 -6.24
N SER A 447 19.23 -12.48 -5.62
CA SER A 447 18.42 -13.27 -4.69
C SER A 447 17.54 -14.27 -5.45
N TYR A 448 17.60 -15.55 -5.02
CA TYR A 448 16.89 -16.67 -5.65
C TYR A 448 17.00 -16.69 -7.19
N ASP A 449 18.19 -16.37 -7.72
CA ASP A 449 18.47 -16.32 -9.16
C ASP A 449 17.47 -15.45 -9.96
N GLY A 450 17.12 -14.28 -9.42
CA GLY A 450 16.26 -13.28 -10.05
C GLY A 450 14.75 -13.55 -9.91
N LEU A 451 14.35 -14.57 -9.14
CA LEU A 451 12.94 -14.89 -8.94
C LEU A 451 12.30 -14.04 -7.83
N PHE A 452 12.99 -13.87 -6.71
CA PHE A 452 12.38 -13.31 -5.50
C PHE A 452 13.36 -12.52 -4.65
N ASP A 453 12.91 -11.37 -4.13
CA ASP A 453 13.59 -10.63 -3.07
C ASP A 453 12.57 -9.94 -2.16
N TRP A 454 13.02 -9.45 -1.01
CA TRP A 454 12.17 -8.78 -0.03
C TRP A 454 12.94 -7.72 0.75
N GLY A 455 12.20 -6.81 1.37
CA GLY A 455 12.71 -5.76 2.24
C GLY A 455 11.62 -4.75 2.54
N THR A 456 11.93 -3.69 3.27
CA THR A 456 10.98 -2.60 3.51
C THR A 456 10.49 -1.98 2.20
N ILE A 457 9.36 -1.25 2.25
CA ILE A 457 8.89 -0.47 1.10
C ILE A 457 10.01 0.45 0.59
N TYR A 458 10.81 1.02 1.49
CA TYR A 458 11.96 1.83 1.10
C TYR A 458 13.06 0.99 0.43
N ASP A 459 13.44 -0.15 0.99
CA ASP A 459 14.49 -1.01 0.43
C ASP A 459 14.17 -1.45 -1.01
N SER A 460 12.90 -1.64 -1.33
CA SER A 460 12.46 -2.14 -2.63
C SER A 460 12.06 -1.03 -3.61
N LEU A 461 11.42 0.04 -3.13
CA LEU A 461 10.83 1.07 -3.99
C LEU A 461 11.28 2.51 -3.67
N ASN A 462 12.09 2.72 -2.63
CA ASN A 462 12.71 4.00 -2.26
C ASN A 462 11.73 5.09 -1.79
N TYR A 463 10.62 4.71 -1.14
CA TYR A 463 9.67 5.63 -0.49
C TYR A 463 8.98 4.98 0.72
N GLN A 464 8.24 5.77 1.51
CA GLN A 464 7.35 5.30 2.57
C GLN A 464 5.92 5.78 2.33
N ILE A 465 4.95 5.07 2.90
CA ILE A 465 3.52 5.39 2.81
C ILE A 465 2.87 5.58 4.18
N THR A 466 1.75 6.30 4.16
CA THR A 466 0.75 6.38 5.22
C THR A 466 -0.63 6.08 4.64
N GLY A 467 -1.56 5.61 5.47
CA GLY A 467 -2.91 5.25 5.06
C GLY A 467 -3.03 3.89 4.36
N GLY A 468 -1.95 3.10 4.28
CA GLY A 468 -1.96 1.79 3.62
C GLY A 468 -2.72 0.72 4.40
N PHE A 469 -3.37 -0.21 3.69
CA PHE A 469 -4.16 -1.28 4.32
C PHE A 469 -3.31 -2.12 5.27
N LEU A 470 -2.13 -2.50 4.79
CA LEU A 470 -1.18 -3.32 5.54
C LEU A 470 -0.59 -2.62 6.76
N GLY A 471 -0.41 -1.29 6.71
CA GLY A 471 0.05 -0.52 7.87
C GLY A 471 -0.99 -0.50 8.99
N TRP A 472 -2.28 -0.49 8.63
CA TRP A 472 -3.37 -0.56 9.60
C TRP A 472 -3.54 -1.99 10.13
N ALA A 473 -3.44 -3.00 9.27
CA ALA A 473 -3.57 -4.38 9.70
C ALA A 473 -2.42 -4.82 10.63
N GLY A 474 -1.20 -4.36 10.38
CA GLY A 474 -0.04 -4.71 11.20
C GLY A 474 0.10 -3.94 12.51
N GLN A 475 -0.60 -2.82 12.71
CA GLN A 475 -0.53 -2.10 13.99
C GLN A 475 -1.24 -2.89 15.11
N PRO A 476 -0.85 -2.68 16.39
CA PRO A 476 -1.44 -3.42 17.50
C PRO A 476 -2.95 -3.24 17.63
N GLU A 477 -3.65 -4.30 18.09
CA GLU A 477 -5.10 -4.30 18.30
C GLU A 477 -5.59 -3.18 19.23
N GLU A 478 -4.79 -2.76 20.21
CA GLU A 478 -5.14 -1.66 21.12
C GLU A 478 -5.27 -0.30 20.41
N PHE A 479 -4.61 -0.16 19.25
CA PHE A 479 -4.75 0.97 18.34
C PHE A 479 -5.73 0.67 17.20
N GLY A 480 -6.56 -0.36 17.33
CA GLY A 480 -7.63 -0.71 16.39
C GLY A 480 -7.17 -1.35 15.08
N GLY A 481 -5.93 -1.86 15.03
CA GLY A 481 -5.43 -2.75 13.97
C GLY A 481 -5.72 -4.23 14.24
N LEU A 482 -4.97 -5.12 13.59
CA LEU A 482 -5.12 -6.58 13.73
C LEU A 482 -3.92 -7.27 14.38
N GLY A 483 -2.80 -6.56 14.58
CA GLY A 483 -1.54 -7.16 15.04
C GLY A 483 -0.95 -8.22 14.09
N ALA A 484 -1.38 -8.24 12.83
CA ALA A 484 -1.00 -9.27 11.87
C ALA A 484 0.39 -9.01 11.28
N ILE A 485 1.10 -10.06 10.88
CA ILE A 485 2.31 -9.91 10.07
C ILE A 485 1.90 -9.56 8.64
N THR A 486 2.39 -8.44 8.13
CA THR A 486 1.86 -7.82 6.91
C THR A 486 2.91 -7.57 5.83
N VAL A 487 2.62 -8.08 4.63
CA VAL A 487 3.49 -8.04 3.45
C VAL A 487 2.68 -7.73 2.19
N ALA A 488 3.26 -6.95 1.28
CA ALA A 488 2.70 -6.69 -0.05
C ALA A 488 3.55 -7.38 -1.13
N PRO A 489 3.12 -8.55 -1.65
CA PRO A 489 3.74 -9.15 -2.82
C PRO A 489 3.44 -8.35 -4.09
N GLU A 490 4.48 -7.98 -4.83
CA GLU A 490 4.44 -7.25 -6.08
C GLU A 490 5.03 -8.15 -7.18
N VAL A 491 4.27 -8.47 -8.22
CA VAL A 491 4.76 -9.26 -9.37
C VAL A 491 4.96 -8.37 -10.60
N ILE A 492 6.07 -8.55 -11.32
CA ILE A 492 6.36 -7.79 -12.55
C ILE A 492 5.27 -7.96 -13.60
N LEU A 493 5.18 -7.00 -14.51
CA LEU A 493 4.25 -6.95 -15.65
C LEU A 493 2.75 -6.92 -15.25
N SER A 494 2.41 -6.96 -13.96
CA SER A 494 1.02 -7.02 -13.48
C SER A 494 0.38 -5.64 -13.26
N ASN A 495 1.05 -4.55 -13.65
CA ASN A 495 0.43 -3.22 -13.74
C ASN A 495 -0.15 -2.94 -15.15
N HIS A 496 -0.57 -1.72 -15.49
CA HIS A 496 -0.82 -1.33 -16.89
C HIS A 496 -0.30 0.09 -17.18
N TYR A 497 0.08 0.34 -18.44
CA TYR A 497 0.40 1.69 -18.95
C TYR A 497 -0.90 2.30 -19.48
N THR A 498 -1.16 3.60 -19.27
CA THR A 498 -2.48 4.19 -19.53
C THR A 498 -2.97 4.07 -20.98
N ASP A 499 -2.04 4.01 -21.95
CA ASP A 499 -2.40 3.87 -23.37
C ASP A 499 -2.47 2.39 -23.83
N ALA A 500 -2.06 1.44 -22.98
CA ALA A 500 -2.00 0.02 -23.29
C ALA A 500 -3.18 -0.72 -22.66
N GLN A 501 -4.06 -1.28 -23.50
CA GLN A 501 -5.13 -2.15 -23.03
C GLN A 501 -4.53 -3.40 -22.36
N LYS A 502 -4.93 -3.68 -21.11
CA LYS A 502 -4.54 -4.94 -20.46
C LYS A 502 -5.27 -6.08 -21.15
N GLU A 503 -4.55 -6.96 -21.83
CA GLU A 503 -5.11 -8.09 -22.56
C GLU A 503 -4.84 -9.41 -21.84
N TRP A 504 -5.77 -10.36 -21.95
CA TRP A 504 -5.55 -11.71 -21.42
C TRP A 504 -4.54 -12.47 -22.29
N LYS A 505 -3.41 -12.83 -21.68
CA LYS A 505 -2.32 -13.58 -22.32
C LYS A 505 -2.05 -14.86 -21.51
N PRO A 506 -2.64 -16.02 -21.87
CA PRO A 506 -2.48 -17.24 -21.09
C PRO A 506 -1.02 -17.66 -20.88
N TYR A 507 -0.14 -17.45 -21.87
CA TYR A 507 1.28 -17.79 -21.75
C TYR A 507 1.99 -17.09 -20.59
N TRP A 508 1.53 -15.89 -20.20
CA TRP A 508 2.10 -15.10 -19.13
C TRP A 508 1.26 -15.16 -17.85
N ALA A 509 -0.07 -15.13 -17.96
CA ALA A 509 -0.98 -15.17 -16.82
C ALA A 509 -0.80 -16.42 -15.94
N ARG A 510 -0.33 -17.54 -16.51
CA ARG A 510 -0.01 -18.76 -15.73
C ARG A 510 1.11 -18.54 -14.72
N HIS A 511 2.02 -17.62 -15.01
CA HIS A 511 3.13 -17.31 -14.11
C HIS A 511 2.67 -16.37 -12.98
N TYR A 512 1.66 -15.53 -13.22
CA TYR A 512 0.98 -14.79 -12.15
C TYR A 512 0.28 -15.72 -11.16
N GLU A 513 -0.52 -16.64 -11.71
CA GLU A 513 -1.24 -17.62 -10.90
C GLU A 513 -0.26 -18.41 -10.05
N GLU A 514 0.78 -18.98 -10.67
CA GLU A 514 1.73 -19.84 -9.96
C GLU A 514 2.54 -19.07 -8.91
N ALA A 515 3.04 -17.87 -9.23
CA ALA A 515 3.81 -17.06 -8.28
C ALA A 515 3.02 -16.78 -7.00
N TYR A 516 1.75 -16.38 -7.14
CA TYR A 516 0.90 -16.05 -6.00
C TYR A 516 0.27 -17.28 -5.35
N ARG A 517 0.07 -18.38 -6.07
CA ARG A 517 -0.29 -19.67 -5.47
C ARG A 517 0.80 -20.15 -4.52
N ILE A 518 2.07 -20.11 -4.95
CA ILE A 518 3.23 -20.44 -4.09
C ILE A 518 3.25 -19.52 -2.87
N SER A 519 3.10 -18.20 -3.07
CA SER A 519 3.05 -17.26 -1.96
C SER A 519 1.93 -17.58 -0.96
N MET A 520 0.71 -17.81 -1.43
CA MET A 520 -0.45 -18.14 -0.58
C MET A 520 -0.24 -19.45 0.19
N ARG A 521 0.42 -20.44 -0.41
CA ARG A 521 0.78 -21.69 0.26
C ARG A 521 1.69 -21.44 1.45
N GLU A 522 2.79 -20.71 1.26
CA GLU A 522 3.77 -20.50 2.35
C GLU A 522 3.16 -19.71 3.52
N TYR A 523 2.31 -18.71 3.25
CA TYR A 523 1.57 -18.03 4.32
C TYR A 523 0.65 -18.98 5.09
N ALA A 524 -0.05 -19.86 4.39
CA ALA A 524 -0.92 -20.85 5.02
C ALA A 524 -0.13 -21.89 5.84
N GLU A 525 0.99 -22.39 5.31
CA GLU A 525 1.86 -23.34 6.00
C GLU A 525 2.42 -22.74 7.28
N MET A 526 2.91 -21.50 7.19
CA MET A 526 3.50 -20.81 8.32
C MET A 526 2.47 -20.47 9.41
N ALA A 527 1.24 -20.07 9.03
CA ALA A 527 0.16 -19.84 10.00
C ALA A 527 -0.32 -21.12 10.70
N ALA A 528 -0.17 -22.29 10.06
CA ALA A 528 -0.49 -23.58 10.66
C ALA A 528 0.65 -24.12 11.56
N GLN A 529 1.81 -23.47 11.55
CA GLN A 529 3.02 -23.92 12.25
C GLN A 529 3.20 -23.22 13.59
N GLU A 530 3.77 -23.92 14.57
CA GLU A 530 4.28 -23.28 15.80
C GLU A 530 5.65 -22.67 15.52
N THR A 531 5.71 -21.35 15.43
CA THR A 531 6.95 -20.57 15.27
C THR A 531 7.25 -19.80 16.55
N THR A 532 8.53 -19.72 16.92
CA THR A 532 9.00 -18.86 18.02
C THR A 532 10.42 -18.38 17.73
N ALA A 533 10.80 -17.23 18.26
CA ALA A 533 12.15 -16.71 18.24
C ALA A 533 12.68 -16.46 19.66
N THR A 534 13.99 -16.58 19.85
CA THR A 534 14.68 -16.31 21.11
C THR A 534 15.98 -15.55 20.87
N VAL A 535 16.53 -14.98 21.94
CA VAL A 535 17.80 -14.26 21.93
C VAL A 535 18.75 -14.89 22.94
N ALA A 536 19.86 -15.44 22.45
CA ALA A 536 20.95 -15.94 23.28
C ALA A 536 21.97 -14.83 23.54
N THR A 537 22.27 -14.58 24.82
CA THR A 537 23.17 -13.48 25.24
C THR A 537 24.58 -13.94 25.60
N GLY A 538 24.77 -15.23 25.85
CA GLY A 538 26.04 -15.77 26.36
C GLY A 538 26.27 -15.50 27.84
N ASP A 539 25.20 -15.50 28.64
CA ASP A 539 25.14 -15.10 30.06
C ASP A 539 25.53 -13.61 30.30
N GLN A 540 25.33 -12.73 29.31
CA GLN A 540 25.67 -11.31 29.39
C GLN A 540 24.50 -10.48 29.92
N ASP A 541 24.72 -9.76 31.01
CA ASP A 541 23.71 -8.86 31.60
C ASP A 541 23.76 -7.48 30.91
N THR A 542 22.59 -6.93 30.54
CA THR A 542 22.48 -5.63 29.86
C THR A 542 21.71 -4.62 30.70
N ALA A 543 22.22 -3.39 30.78
CA ALA A 543 21.46 -2.25 31.27
C ALA A 543 21.15 -1.29 30.11
N TYR A 544 19.97 -0.67 30.13
CA TYR A 544 19.64 0.43 29.21
C TYR A 544 19.20 1.67 30.01
N VAL A 545 19.61 2.85 29.56
CA VAL A 545 19.31 4.10 30.26
C VAL A 545 17.94 4.63 29.83
N THR A 546 17.08 4.83 30.83
CA THR A 546 15.72 5.36 30.69
C THR A 546 15.66 6.83 31.07
N SER A 547 14.87 7.59 30.32
CA SER A 547 14.54 8.98 30.62
C SER A 547 13.08 9.29 30.28
N ASP A 548 12.45 10.09 31.13
CA ASP A 548 11.10 10.63 30.87
C ASP A 548 11.11 11.58 29.65
N GLU A 549 12.28 12.12 29.25
CA GLU A 549 12.42 13.00 28.07
C GLU A 549 12.14 12.28 26.75
N LEU A 550 12.23 10.94 26.72
CA LEU A 550 11.89 10.12 25.56
C LEU A 550 10.39 9.82 25.45
N THR A 551 9.64 10.03 26.53
CA THR A 551 8.21 9.69 26.55
C THR A 551 7.41 10.74 25.79
N ARG A 552 6.44 10.29 24.99
CA ARG A 552 5.44 11.15 24.33
C ARG A 552 4.06 10.71 24.75
N THR A 553 3.21 11.63 25.16
CA THR A 553 1.81 11.32 25.46
C THR A 553 0.87 12.24 24.71
N SER A 554 -0.23 11.68 24.22
CA SER A 554 -1.34 12.44 23.65
C SER A 554 -1.82 13.57 24.58
N ALA A 555 -1.66 13.46 25.90
CA ALA A 555 -2.01 14.51 26.86
C ALA A 555 -1.08 15.75 26.85
N ASP A 556 0.07 15.67 26.16
CA ASP A 556 0.96 16.82 25.93
C ASP A 556 0.50 17.67 24.74
N LEU A 557 -0.46 17.19 23.96
CA LEU A 557 -0.97 17.86 22.77
C LEU A 557 -1.85 19.06 23.15
N PRO A 558 -1.85 20.13 22.34
CA PRO A 558 -2.58 21.34 22.69
C PRO A 558 -4.11 21.22 22.58
N HIS A 559 -4.60 20.24 21.82
CA HIS A 559 -6.02 20.00 21.54
C HIS A 559 -6.63 18.87 22.40
N THR A 560 -5.84 18.20 23.26
CA THR A 560 -6.31 17.16 24.18
C THR A 560 -6.43 17.68 25.63
N ASP A 561 -7.20 16.99 26.46
CA ASP A 561 -7.45 17.32 27.86
C ASP A 561 -6.30 16.86 28.80
N GLU A 562 -6.24 17.41 30.02
CA GLU A 562 -5.23 17.02 31.02
C GLU A 562 -5.44 15.55 31.51
N ARG A 563 -4.54 14.66 31.03
CA ARG A 563 -4.21 13.27 31.42
C ARG A 563 -4.95 12.16 30.66
N PRO A 564 -4.23 11.11 30.19
CA PRO A 564 -4.84 9.94 29.57
C PRO A 564 -5.84 9.25 30.51
N GLY A 565 -7.01 8.87 29.99
CA GLY A 565 -8.05 8.15 30.72
C GLY A 565 -8.96 8.97 31.65
N GLN A 566 -8.97 10.32 31.54
CA GLN A 566 -9.90 11.19 32.28
C GLN A 566 -10.54 12.34 31.46
N GLY A 567 -10.27 12.45 30.15
CA GLY A 567 -10.77 13.55 29.31
C GLY A 567 -12.13 13.26 28.67
N ASP A 568 -13.14 14.07 29.03
CA ASP A 568 -14.42 14.21 28.30
C ASP A 568 -14.56 15.65 27.74
N GLY A 569 -13.46 16.41 27.67
CA GLY A 569 -13.46 17.83 27.35
C GLY A 569 -12.59 18.19 26.16
N HIS A 570 -13.06 19.22 25.43
CA HIS A 570 -12.28 19.86 24.38
C HIS A 570 -11.11 20.61 25.02
N GLY A 571 -9.89 20.40 24.51
CA GLY A 571 -8.69 21.15 24.87
C GLY A 571 -8.82 22.66 24.63
N GLN A 572 -7.73 23.42 24.73
CA GLN A 572 -7.80 24.85 24.46
C GLN A 572 -8.19 25.09 23.00
N GLU A 573 -9.25 25.87 22.74
CA GLU A 573 -9.62 26.30 21.38
C GLU A 573 -8.40 26.93 20.66
N ARG A 574 -7.78 26.17 19.77
CA ARG A 574 -6.78 26.65 18.80
C ARG A 574 -7.32 26.40 17.41
N ALA A 575 -7.13 27.37 16.52
CA ALA A 575 -7.63 27.25 15.16
C ALA A 575 -6.59 26.53 14.30
N THR A 576 -6.92 25.33 13.82
CA THR A 576 -6.30 24.76 12.63
C THR A 576 -7.21 25.06 11.45
N GLU A 577 -6.64 25.62 10.38
CA GLU A 577 -7.35 25.88 9.13
C GLU A 577 -6.67 25.10 8.00
N MET A 578 -7.48 24.43 7.19
CA MET A 578 -7.01 23.72 6.01
C MET A 578 -7.43 24.49 4.75
N ARG A 579 -6.45 24.83 3.92
CA ARG A 579 -6.66 25.47 2.62
C ARG A 579 -6.21 24.55 1.51
N ARG A 580 -7.14 24.19 0.61
CA ARG A 580 -6.84 23.37 -0.56
C ARG A 580 -7.03 24.13 -1.85
N ARG A 581 -6.26 23.77 -2.86
CA ARG A 581 -6.38 24.28 -4.23
C ARG A 581 -6.03 23.19 -5.22
N HIS A 582 -6.87 23.00 -6.23
CA HIS A 582 -6.67 22.08 -7.34
C HIS A 582 -6.72 22.86 -8.64
N ASP A 583 -5.75 22.60 -9.53
CA ASP A 583 -5.69 23.17 -10.88
C ASP A 583 -5.07 22.13 -11.83
N ALA A 584 -5.62 21.99 -13.04
CA ALA A 584 -5.04 21.14 -14.08
C ALA A 584 -4.10 21.95 -14.99
N VAL A 585 -2.92 21.40 -15.29
CA VAL A 585 -1.94 21.98 -16.21
C VAL A 585 -1.93 21.21 -17.52
N ARG A 586 -2.26 21.91 -18.62
CA ARG A 586 -2.28 21.34 -19.97
C ARG A 586 -0.99 21.62 -20.75
N PRO A 587 -0.58 20.70 -21.65
CA PRO A 587 0.46 20.96 -22.63
C PRO A 587 0.08 22.16 -23.50
N GLY A 588 0.96 23.17 -23.57
CA GLY A 588 0.71 24.41 -24.30
C GLY A 588 1.91 24.87 -25.12
N PRO A 589 1.71 25.56 -26.25
CA PRO A 589 2.78 25.99 -27.15
C PRO A 589 3.75 27.03 -26.55
N ASP A 590 3.44 27.57 -25.36
CA ASP A 590 4.18 28.64 -24.70
C ASP A 590 5.17 28.16 -23.62
N GLY A 591 5.25 26.85 -23.32
CA GLY A 591 6.20 26.26 -22.38
C GLY A 591 5.89 26.59 -20.91
N ALA A 592 5.71 25.55 -20.09
CA ALA A 592 5.44 25.56 -18.65
C ALA A 592 4.18 26.35 -18.18
N SER A 593 3.29 25.70 -17.42
CA SER A 593 2.25 26.39 -16.64
C SER A 593 2.49 26.21 -15.15
N SER A 594 1.96 27.09 -14.30
CA SER A 594 2.18 26.99 -12.85
C SER A 594 0.89 27.01 -12.03
N VAL A 595 0.89 26.23 -10.94
CA VAL A 595 -0.13 26.23 -9.89
C VAL A 595 0.46 26.86 -8.64
N ALA A 596 -0.20 27.89 -8.12
CA ALA A 596 0.32 28.68 -7.01
C ALA A 596 -0.37 28.34 -5.68
N ALA A 597 0.41 28.11 -4.63
CA ALA A 597 -0.06 27.95 -3.26
C ALA A 597 0.50 29.06 -2.36
N ASP A 598 -0.35 29.73 -1.59
CA ASP A 598 0.09 30.77 -0.66
C ASP A 598 0.36 30.17 0.72
N ALA A 599 1.61 30.29 1.18
CA ALA A 599 2.01 30.00 2.56
C ALA A 599 2.13 31.30 3.37
N SER A 600 1.84 31.23 4.66
CA SER A 600 1.98 32.32 5.63
C SER A 600 2.93 31.92 6.76
N ASP A 601 3.25 32.85 7.66
CA ASP A 601 4.03 32.53 8.85
C ASP A 601 3.30 31.54 9.80
N ALA A 602 1.99 31.34 9.61
CA ALA A 602 1.18 30.35 10.34
C ALA A 602 1.07 28.99 9.60
N SER A 603 1.60 28.89 8.37
CA SER A 603 1.54 27.65 7.59
C SER A 603 2.47 26.61 8.18
N HIS A 604 1.86 25.53 8.67
CA HIS A 604 2.54 24.40 9.28
C HIS A 604 3.10 23.44 8.22
N SER A 605 2.33 23.13 7.19
CA SER A 605 2.76 22.23 6.11
C SER A 605 2.11 22.57 4.78
N LEU A 606 2.81 22.23 3.70
CA LEU A 606 2.33 22.25 2.32
C LEU A 606 2.51 20.86 1.72
N PHE A 607 1.42 20.26 1.26
CA PHE A 607 1.41 19.04 0.47
C PHE A 607 1.13 19.43 -0.98
N VAL A 608 1.87 18.83 -1.91
CA VAL A 608 1.64 18.92 -3.35
C VAL A 608 1.44 17.49 -3.84
N HIS A 609 0.30 17.23 -4.47
CA HIS A 609 0.00 15.95 -5.10
C HIS A 609 -0.09 16.15 -6.62
N LEU A 610 0.48 15.20 -7.36
CA LEU A 610 0.59 15.21 -8.81
C LEU A 610 -0.08 13.96 -9.38
N ASP A 611 -1.08 14.16 -10.22
CA ASP A 611 -1.77 13.10 -10.96
C ASP A 611 -1.60 13.30 -12.47
N GLY A 612 -1.65 12.22 -13.25
CA GLY A 612 -1.39 12.22 -14.69
C GLY A 612 0.09 12.28 -15.09
N ILE A 613 1.01 12.53 -14.15
CA ILE A 613 2.47 12.56 -14.42
C ILE A 613 3.05 11.20 -14.85
N ARG A 614 2.33 10.10 -14.64
CA ARG A 614 2.68 8.78 -15.18
C ARG A 614 2.49 8.70 -16.69
N ASN A 615 1.64 9.55 -17.25
CA ASN A 615 1.29 9.57 -18.66
C ASN A 615 2.23 10.47 -19.47
N ALA A 616 3.06 11.25 -18.77
CA ALA A 616 4.04 12.14 -19.37
C ALA A 616 5.32 11.38 -19.71
N THR A 617 5.85 11.58 -20.91
CA THR A 617 7.13 11.02 -21.37
C THR A 617 8.22 12.06 -21.55
N GLU A 618 7.86 13.34 -21.64
CA GLU A 618 8.77 14.46 -21.78
C GLU A 618 8.39 15.60 -20.82
N GLY A 619 9.39 16.31 -20.31
CA GLY A 619 9.23 17.54 -19.55
C GLY A 619 9.81 17.51 -18.14
N VAL A 620 9.33 18.42 -17.31
CA VAL A 620 9.85 18.64 -15.96
C VAL A 620 8.82 19.29 -15.06
N VAL A 621 8.69 18.77 -13.84
CA VAL A 621 7.93 19.43 -12.77
C VAL A 621 8.91 20.09 -11.81
N ARG A 622 8.67 21.36 -11.47
CA ARG A 622 9.48 22.13 -10.53
C ARG A 622 8.60 22.74 -9.46
N VAL A 623 8.91 22.45 -8.20
CA VAL A 623 8.35 23.20 -7.08
C VAL A 623 9.29 24.32 -6.73
N ARG A 624 8.80 25.56 -6.72
CA ARG A 624 9.57 26.77 -6.41
C ARG A 624 9.07 27.41 -5.13
N ASN A 625 10.03 27.78 -4.29
CA ASN A 625 9.75 28.55 -3.08
C ASN A 625 9.53 30.05 -3.39
N PRO A 626 9.11 30.87 -2.40
CA PRO A 626 8.85 32.30 -2.57
C PRO A 626 10.06 33.14 -3.02
N SER A 627 11.29 32.63 -2.88
CA SER A 627 12.48 33.29 -3.41
C SER A 627 12.71 33.04 -4.91
N GLY A 628 11.95 32.11 -5.51
CA GLY A 628 12.06 31.66 -6.89
C GLY A 628 13.06 30.52 -7.10
N ALA A 629 13.69 30.02 -6.03
CA ALA A 629 14.56 28.86 -6.10
C ALA A 629 13.73 27.58 -6.37
N VAL A 630 14.24 26.71 -7.24
CA VAL A 630 13.67 25.36 -7.42
C VAL A 630 14.08 24.54 -6.22
N VAL A 631 13.11 23.91 -5.58
CA VAL A 631 13.33 23.14 -4.38
C VAL A 631 13.04 21.66 -4.58
N ARG A 632 12.16 21.33 -5.53
CA ARG A 632 12.02 19.97 -6.03
C ARG A 632 11.97 20.02 -7.54
N GLU A 633 12.63 19.08 -8.19
CA GLU A 633 12.58 18.89 -9.63
C GLU A 633 12.32 17.41 -9.91
N ILE A 634 11.36 17.14 -10.80
CA ILE A 634 11.10 15.81 -11.36
C ILE A 634 11.40 15.93 -12.84
N ASP A 635 12.46 15.25 -13.29
CA ASP A 635 12.82 15.12 -14.70
C ASP A 635 11.98 13.98 -15.30
N ILE A 636 11.01 14.34 -16.16
CA ILE A 636 10.07 13.38 -16.75
C ILE A 636 10.78 12.55 -17.82
N ASP A 637 11.66 13.15 -18.60
CA ASP A 637 12.46 12.46 -19.62
C ASP A 637 13.33 11.36 -18.98
N ALA A 638 14.06 11.70 -17.91
CA ALA A 638 14.89 10.74 -17.19
C ALA A 638 14.07 9.63 -16.54
N LYS A 639 12.84 9.93 -16.09
CA LYS A 639 11.91 8.93 -15.55
C LYS A 639 11.42 7.97 -16.63
N ALA A 640 11.06 8.50 -17.80
CA ALA A 640 10.54 7.72 -18.91
C ALA A 640 11.63 6.86 -19.56
N ASP A 641 12.91 7.19 -19.38
CA ASP A 641 14.03 6.39 -19.85
C ASP A 641 14.21 5.11 -18.99
N PRO A 642 13.95 3.92 -19.54
CA PRO A 642 14.17 2.68 -18.81
C PRO A 642 15.65 2.45 -18.45
N ASP A 643 16.59 3.03 -19.21
CA ASP A 643 18.04 2.88 -19.00
C ASP A 643 18.61 3.91 -17.99
N ASP A 644 17.84 4.94 -17.61
CA ASP A 644 18.28 5.93 -16.63
C ASP A 644 18.02 5.42 -15.20
N SER A 645 19.07 4.89 -14.58
CA SER A 645 19.07 4.44 -13.19
C SER A 645 19.26 5.55 -12.16
N SER A 646 19.47 6.80 -12.62
CA SER A 646 19.61 7.95 -11.72
C SER A 646 18.28 8.61 -11.38
N ALA A 647 17.24 8.37 -12.17
CA ALA A 647 15.89 8.87 -11.93
C ALA A 647 15.16 8.02 -10.87
N ARG A 648 14.52 8.69 -9.89
CA ARG A 648 13.62 8.01 -8.94
C ARG A 648 12.30 7.67 -9.61
N LYS A 649 12.14 6.42 -10.06
CA LYS A 649 11.02 5.97 -10.90
C LYS A 649 9.68 5.78 -10.16
N HIS A 650 9.60 5.97 -8.84
CA HIS A 650 8.39 5.76 -8.04
C HIS A 650 8.03 6.92 -7.08
N ASP A 651 8.87 7.95 -7.01
CA ASP A 651 8.95 8.89 -5.86
C ASP A 651 8.40 10.30 -6.18
N PHE A 652 7.34 10.36 -7.01
CA PHE A 652 6.99 11.59 -7.76
C PHE A 652 5.53 12.07 -7.61
N GLU A 653 4.65 11.33 -6.95
CA GLU A 653 3.21 11.69 -6.86
C GLU A 653 2.91 12.66 -5.73
N GLU A 654 3.83 12.80 -4.78
CA GLU A 654 3.64 13.66 -3.63
C GLU A 654 4.93 14.40 -3.25
N PHE A 655 4.78 15.65 -2.84
CA PHE A 655 5.82 16.44 -2.22
C PHE A 655 5.29 17.10 -0.95
N PHE A 656 6.06 16.96 0.12
CA PHE A 656 5.75 17.52 1.43
C PHE A 656 6.80 18.57 1.82
N VAL A 657 6.34 19.78 2.14
CA VAL A 657 7.16 20.83 2.76
C VAL A 657 6.69 21.06 4.17
N ARG A 658 7.58 20.79 5.11
CA ARG A 658 7.40 21.18 6.50
C ARG A 658 7.68 22.67 6.66
N ARG A 659 6.77 23.40 7.33
CA ARG A 659 6.89 24.83 7.66
C ARG A 659 7.32 25.67 6.45
N PRO A 660 6.52 25.67 5.36
CA PRO A 660 6.88 26.35 4.13
C PRO A 660 7.13 27.84 4.38
N GLN A 661 8.19 28.38 3.75
CA GLN A 661 8.48 29.82 3.79
C GLN A 661 7.23 30.63 3.41
N ALA A 662 6.93 31.67 4.19
CA ALA A 662 5.82 32.58 3.89
C ALA A 662 6.00 33.25 2.52
N GLY A 663 4.93 33.24 1.72
CA GLY A 663 4.88 33.75 0.36
C GLY A 663 4.23 32.76 -0.61
N GLN A 664 4.28 33.11 -1.90
CA GLN A 664 3.74 32.27 -2.96
C GLN A 664 4.73 31.17 -3.32
N TRP A 665 4.27 29.93 -3.28
CA TRP A 665 4.91 28.75 -3.83
C TRP A 665 4.33 28.46 -5.20
N ASP A 666 5.16 28.05 -6.16
CA ASP A 666 4.74 27.76 -7.52
C ASP A 666 5.14 26.33 -7.91
N VAL A 667 4.17 25.52 -8.31
CA VAL A 667 4.38 24.22 -8.94
C VAL A 667 4.33 24.43 -10.45
N GLU A 668 5.49 24.55 -11.07
CA GLU A 668 5.68 24.70 -12.51
C GLU A 668 5.70 23.32 -13.16
N VAL A 669 4.81 23.09 -14.12
CA VAL A 669 4.74 21.84 -14.87
C VAL A 669 4.95 22.14 -16.35
N GLU A 670 5.99 21.53 -16.91
CA GLU A 670 6.22 21.38 -18.33
C GLU A 670 6.06 19.88 -18.65
N SER A 671 5.09 19.52 -19.48
CA SER A 671 4.83 18.13 -19.81
C SER A 671 4.17 18.01 -21.18
N ASP A 672 4.40 16.87 -21.84
CA ASP A 672 3.68 16.40 -23.02
C ASP A 672 2.28 15.83 -22.72
N ALA A 673 1.97 15.56 -21.44
CA ALA A 673 0.66 15.13 -20.96
C ALA A 673 0.00 16.19 -20.04
N GLU A 674 -1.32 16.07 -19.84
CA GLU A 674 -2.02 16.84 -18.80
C GLU A 674 -1.60 16.32 -17.42
N VAL A 675 -1.25 17.24 -16.52
CA VAL A 675 -0.90 16.92 -15.14
C VAL A 675 -1.82 17.72 -14.24
N GLU A 676 -2.57 17.03 -13.39
CA GLU A 676 -3.38 17.66 -12.36
C GLU A 676 -2.51 17.91 -11.12
N VAL A 677 -2.60 19.11 -10.56
CA VAL A 677 -1.84 19.50 -9.36
C VAL A 677 -2.82 19.88 -8.25
N ALA A 678 -2.77 19.14 -7.16
CA ALA A 678 -3.46 19.48 -5.92
C ALA A 678 -2.46 20.00 -4.89
N THR A 679 -2.81 21.09 -4.22
CA THR A 679 -2.02 21.66 -3.13
C THR A 679 -2.88 21.78 -1.88
N THR A 680 -2.35 21.34 -0.75
CA THR A 680 -2.98 21.41 0.56
C THR A 680 -2.05 22.14 1.51
N VAL A 681 -2.53 23.23 2.12
CA VAL A 681 -1.82 23.96 3.16
C VAL A 681 -2.57 23.82 4.48
N LEU A 682 -1.86 23.39 5.52
CA LEU A 682 -2.37 23.42 6.90
C LEU A 682 -1.80 24.65 7.60
N ASP A 683 -2.68 25.51 8.10
CA ASP A 683 -2.32 26.63 8.98
C ASP A 683 -2.69 26.29 10.43
N VAL A 684 -1.80 26.62 11.37
CA VAL A 684 -2.00 26.39 12.80
C VAL A 684 -1.79 27.69 13.55
N ASP A 685 -2.84 28.19 14.22
CA ASP A 685 -2.78 29.42 15.01
C ASP A 685 -2.25 29.16 16.43
N GLY A 686 -1.27 29.97 16.86
CA GLY A 686 -0.76 30.02 18.24
C GLY A 686 0.63 29.44 18.41
N ASP A 687 1.09 29.34 19.67
CA ASP A 687 2.47 28.93 20.00
C ASP A 687 2.69 27.41 20.00
N GLY A 688 1.66 26.58 19.72
CA GLY A 688 1.83 25.13 19.60
C GLY A 688 1.63 24.68 18.17
N ASP A 689 2.75 24.35 17.55
CA ASP A 689 2.91 23.91 16.16
C ASP A 689 2.36 22.48 15.93
N VAL A 690 1.13 22.16 16.34
CA VAL A 690 0.53 20.83 16.11
C VAL A 690 -0.87 20.96 15.51
N PRO A 691 -1.13 20.42 14.30
CA PRO A 691 -2.46 20.41 13.70
C PRO A 691 -3.49 19.65 14.55
N ASP A 692 -4.69 20.21 14.68
CA ASP A 692 -5.84 19.56 15.32
C ASP A 692 -6.52 18.58 14.34
N PRO A 693 -6.53 17.27 14.61
CA PRO A 693 -7.15 16.28 13.72
C PRO A 693 -8.67 16.46 13.58
N GLU A 694 -9.37 16.96 14.60
CA GLU A 694 -10.83 17.16 14.52
C GLU A 694 -11.14 18.27 13.50
N ALA A 695 -10.32 19.32 13.46
CA ALA A 695 -10.47 20.40 12.50
C ALA A 695 -10.11 20.01 11.06
N VAL A 696 -9.17 19.07 10.87
CA VAL A 696 -8.65 18.68 9.53
C VAL A 696 -9.42 17.51 8.92
N LEU A 697 -9.70 16.48 9.71
CA LEU A 697 -10.29 15.21 9.27
C LEU A 697 -11.63 14.91 9.93
N GLY A 698 -11.98 15.58 11.03
CA GLY A 698 -13.20 15.31 11.80
C GLY A 698 -13.05 14.22 12.85
N TYR A 699 -11.86 13.65 13.01
CA TYR A 699 -11.56 12.64 14.03
C TYR A 699 -10.92 13.27 15.27
N GLU A 700 -11.32 12.82 16.45
CA GLU A 700 -10.59 13.13 17.69
C GLU A 700 -9.23 12.42 17.71
N GLN A 701 -8.26 13.00 18.43
CA GLN A 701 -6.96 12.38 18.64
C GLN A 701 -7.10 11.12 19.51
N ARG A 702 -6.70 9.96 18.97
CA ARG A 702 -6.60 8.71 19.75
C ARG A 702 -5.56 8.86 20.87
N GLU A 703 -5.91 8.42 22.08
CA GLU A 703 -5.00 8.45 23.24
C GLU A 703 -3.79 7.52 23.02
N TYR A 704 -2.62 7.96 23.45
CA TYR A 704 -1.39 7.16 23.49
C TYR A 704 -0.41 7.67 24.56
N THR A 705 0.49 6.79 25.01
CA THR A 705 1.71 7.11 25.77
C THR A 705 2.79 6.15 25.32
N VAL A 706 3.83 6.68 24.65
CA VAL A 706 4.83 5.88 23.95
C VAL A 706 6.25 6.25 24.37
N ASN A 707 7.16 5.27 24.37
CA ASN A 707 8.56 5.42 24.71
C ASN A 707 9.42 4.38 23.93
N PRO A 708 10.46 4.80 23.19
CA PRO A 708 11.28 3.89 22.39
C PRO A 708 12.06 2.86 23.23
N MET A 709 12.25 3.08 24.53
CA MET A 709 12.88 2.09 25.42
C MET A 709 11.96 0.90 25.73
N GLN A 710 10.68 0.95 25.34
CA GLN A 710 9.79 -0.19 25.35
C GLN A 710 10.35 -1.35 24.51
N PHE A 711 11.15 -1.08 23.47
CA PHE A 711 11.87 -2.09 22.69
C PHE A 711 12.64 -3.10 23.58
N PHE A 712 13.39 -2.63 24.58
CA PHE A 712 14.16 -3.53 25.44
C PHE A 712 13.27 -4.30 26.43
N ALA A 713 12.15 -3.70 26.86
CA ALA A 713 11.17 -4.38 27.69
C ALA A 713 10.41 -5.45 26.92
N ASP A 714 10.18 -5.24 25.63
CA ASP A 714 9.55 -6.21 24.73
C ASP A 714 10.54 -7.29 24.28
N LEU A 715 11.85 -7.00 24.26
CA LEU A 715 12.89 -7.97 23.95
C LEU A 715 13.23 -8.90 25.13
N GLU A 716 13.15 -8.41 26.38
CA GLU A 716 13.49 -9.16 27.61
C GLU A 716 12.80 -10.55 27.70
N PRO A 717 11.51 -10.72 27.39
CA PRO A 717 10.83 -12.02 27.43
C PRO A 717 11.43 -13.08 26.50
N PHE A 718 12.15 -12.67 25.46
CA PHE A 718 12.74 -13.55 24.45
C PHE A 718 14.16 -14.02 24.81
N LEU A 719 14.74 -13.51 25.90
CA LEU A 719 16.09 -13.90 26.31
C LEU A 719 16.14 -15.34 26.85
N GLU A 720 17.06 -16.15 26.33
CA GLU A 720 17.33 -17.50 26.86
C GLU A 720 18.14 -17.48 28.15
N ASP A 721 18.98 -16.46 28.29
CA ASP A 721 19.97 -16.26 29.33
C ASP A 721 20.30 -14.76 29.47
N GLY A 722 21.04 -14.39 30.52
CA GLY A 722 21.26 -12.97 30.86
C GLY A 722 20.02 -12.27 31.44
N GLU A 723 20.17 -11.01 31.82
CA GLU A 723 19.09 -10.13 32.30
C GLU A 723 19.16 -8.76 31.60
N MET A 724 18.01 -8.11 31.40
CA MET A 724 17.91 -6.72 30.93
C MET A 724 17.28 -5.82 32.00
N ASP A 725 17.97 -4.75 32.40
CA ASP A 725 17.49 -3.81 33.41
C ASP A 725 17.42 -2.37 32.87
N GLY A 726 16.24 -1.74 32.95
CA GLY A 726 16.08 -0.31 32.76
C GLY A 726 16.59 0.50 33.96
N LEU A 727 17.57 1.37 33.74
CA LEU A 727 18.16 2.24 34.77
C LEU A 727 17.89 3.70 34.45
N ARG A 728 17.55 4.53 35.45
CA ARG A 728 17.43 5.98 35.24
C ARG A 728 18.80 6.64 35.34
N VAL A 729 18.94 7.85 34.81
CA VAL A 729 20.13 8.72 35.01
C VAL A 729 20.54 8.78 36.50
N HIS A 730 19.56 8.90 37.42
CA HIS A 730 19.83 8.89 38.85
C HIS A 730 20.45 7.58 39.37
N ASP A 731 20.04 6.44 38.82
CA ASP A 731 20.54 5.11 39.20
C ASP A 731 22.01 4.95 38.80
N LEU A 732 22.42 5.49 37.65
CA LEU A 732 23.82 5.51 37.20
C LEU A 732 24.70 6.36 38.12
N ARG A 733 24.27 7.58 38.44
CA ARG A 733 24.99 8.50 39.33
C ARG A 733 25.30 7.95 40.71
N ILE A 734 24.44 7.08 41.24
CA ILE A 734 24.66 6.44 42.55
C ILE A 734 25.45 5.13 42.45
N GLY A 735 26.05 4.84 41.28
CA GLY A 735 27.00 3.77 41.04
C GLY A 735 26.38 2.40 40.78
N ARG A 736 25.13 2.31 40.29
CA ARG A 736 24.45 1.00 40.10
C ARG A 736 25.01 0.16 38.95
N LEU A 737 25.88 0.72 38.11
CA LEU A 737 26.62 -0.02 37.07
C LEU A 737 27.71 -0.94 37.66
N LEU A 738 28.15 -0.70 38.90
CA LEU A 738 29.20 -1.47 39.57
C LEU A 738 28.65 -2.23 40.80
N ARG A 739 29.34 -3.32 41.19
CA ARG A 739 28.97 -4.16 42.35
C ARG A 739 29.41 -3.53 43.68
N GLY A 740 28.75 -2.44 44.06
CA GLY A 740 29.12 -1.66 45.26
C GLY A 740 30.52 -1.07 45.11
N ASP A 741 31.31 -1.04 46.18
CA ASP A 741 32.65 -0.45 46.17
C ASP A 741 33.75 -1.41 45.63
N SER A 742 33.38 -2.51 44.95
CA SER A 742 34.37 -3.51 44.50
C SER A 742 35.17 -3.09 43.26
N GLY A 743 34.62 -2.16 42.47
CA GLY A 743 35.15 -1.82 41.14
C GLY A 743 34.88 -2.89 40.07
N GLU A 744 34.12 -3.94 40.39
CA GLU A 744 33.68 -4.94 39.42
C GLU A 744 32.35 -4.49 38.79
N ARG A 745 32.23 -4.60 37.47
CA ARG A 745 30.99 -4.29 36.76
C ARG A 745 29.83 -5.19 37.22
N ARG A 746 28.62 -4.62 37.24
CA ARG A 746 27.38 -5.36 37.52
C ARG A 746 26.78 -5.94 36.26
N TYR A 747 26.80 -5.17 35.18
CA TYR A 747 26.32 -5.52 33.84
C TYR A 747 27.53 -5.73 32.92
N ASP A 748 27.34 -6.41 31.81
CA ASP A 748 28.34 -6.55 30.74
C ASP A 748 28.15 -5.51 29.64
N LYS A 749 26.89 -5.12 29.36
CA LYS A 749 26.55 -4.10 28.36
C LYS A 749 25.78 -2.92 28.98
N LEU A 750 26.01 -1.72 28.46
CA LEU A 750 25.22 -0.53 28.76
C LEU A 750 24.75 0.13 27.45
N VAL A 751 23.44 0.33 27.29
CA VAL A 751 22.85 1.06 26.17
C VAL A 751 22.44 2.47 26.60
N VAL A 752 22.85 3.49 25.85
CA VAL A 752 22.44 4.88 26.04
C VAL A 752 21.92 5.44 24.72
N SER A 753 20.61 5.75 24.66
CA SER A 753 19.92 6.28 23.47
C SER A 753 19.70 7.80 23.48
N HIS A 754 20.00 8.47 24.60
CA HIS A 754 19.67 9.88 24.81
C HIS A 754 20.83 10.67 25.42
N ALA A 755 20.76 11.99 25.29
CA ALA A 755 21.72 12.92 25.89
C ALA A 755 21.31 13.42 27.29
N ASP A 756 20.16 13.00 27.84
CA ASP A 756 19.80 13.35 29.23
C ASP A 756 20.89 12.84 30.21
N GLY A 757 21.35 13.74 31.08
CA GLY A 757 22.47 13.52 32.00
C GLY A 757 23.85 13.92 31.48
N ILE A 758 24.02 14.28 30.20
CA ILE A 758 25.33 14.61 29.61
C ILE A 758 26.07 15.75 30.33
N ASP A 759 25.33 16.73 30.87
CA ASP A 759 25.90 17.85 31.65
C ASP A 759 26.23 17.50 33.12
N ASP A 760 25.95 16.26 33.56
CA ASP A 760 26.17 15.82 34.95
C ASP A 760 27.49 15.03 35.07
N PRO A 761 28.52 15.60 35.72
CA PRO A 761 29.82 14.93 35.82
C PRO A 761 29.75 13.63 36.63
N ASP A 762 28.82 13.49 37.58
CA ASP A 762 28.65 12.23 38.34
C ASP A 762 28.08 11.11 37.44
N TYR A 763 27.35 11.48 36.39
CA TYR A 763 26.79 10.55 35.41
C TYR A 763 27.86 10.09 34.43
N LEU A 764 28.63 11.03 33.86
CA LEU A 764 29.76 10.72 32.98
C LEU A 764 30.80 9.85 33.70
N GLU A 765 31.24 10.23 34.91
CA GLU A 765 32.22 9.47 35.70
C GLU A 765 31.73 8.03 35.97
N ALA A 766 30.41 7.82 36.14
CA ALA A 766 29.85 6.48 36.33
C ALA A 766 29.92 5.62 35.05
N ILE A 767 29.71 6.20 33.88
CA ILE A 767 29.84 5.52 32.58
C ILE A 767 31.31 5.23 32.29
N GLU A 768 32.19 6.20 32.49
CA GLU A 768 33.64 6.03 32.30
C GLU A 768 34.17 4.91 33.19
N ALA A 769 33.81 4.90 34.49
CA ALA A 769 34.21 3.85 35.42
C ALA A 769 33.66 2.46 35.04
N PHE A 770 32.51 2.40 34.36
CA PHE A 770 31.97 1.14 33.83
C PHE A 770 32.78 0.63 32.63
N VAL A 771 33.11 1.51 31.67
CA VAL A 771 33.94 1.18 30.50
C VAL A 771 35.36 0.78 30.95
N GLU A 772 35.96 1.52 31.89
CA GLU A 772 37.27 1.18 32.47
C GLU A 772 37.28 -0.17 33.22
N ALA A 773 36.11 -0.62 33.70
CA ALA A 773 35.93 -1.95 34.30
C ALA A 773 35.68 -3.06 33.26
N GLY A 774 35.81 -2.75 31.97
CA GLY A 774 35.64 -3.67 30.85
C GLY A 774 34.18 -3.99 30.52
N GLY A 775 33.27 -3.04 30.75
CA GLY A 775 31.88 -3.13 30.29
C GLY A 775 31.69 -2.44 28.94
N ASP A 776 30.98 -3.07 28.02
CA ASP A 776 30.81 -2.53 26.67
C ASP A 776 29.67 -1.50 26.62
N LEU A 777 29.86 -0.45 25.83
CA LEU A 777 28.95 0.67 25.73
C LEU A 777 28.34 0.75 24.34
N VAL A 778 27.02 0.70 24.24
CA VAL A 778 26.29 0.94 23.00
C VAL A 778 25.66 2.33 23.08
N LEU A 779 26.15 3.23 22.23
CA LEU A 779 25.59 4.57 22.06
C LEU A 779 24.69 4.60 20.84
N THR A 780 23.47 5.10 21.01
CA THR A 780 22.54 5.26 19.89
C THR A 780 21.77 6.56 19.93
N ASP A 781 21.16 6.95 18.81
CA ASP A 781 20.36 8.16 18.63
C ASP A 781 21.07 9.39 19.22
N ALA A 782 20.43 10.14 20.13
CA ALA A 782 21.05 11.32 20.76
C ALA A 782 22.14 10.94 21.78
N GLY A 783 22.17 9.69 22.25
CA GLY A 783 23.20 9.16 23.16
C GLY A 783 24.60 9.14 22.56
N VAL A 784 24.73 9.15 21.22
CA VAL A 784 26.03 9.27 20.54
C VAL A 784 26.77 10.56 20.91
N ASN A 785 26.06 11.61 21.32
CA ASN A 785 26.68 12.85 21.82
C ASN A 785 27.59 12.62 23.04
N LEU A 786 27.36 11.57 23.84
CA LEU A 786 28.25 11.25 24.96
C LEU A 786 29.68 10.95 24.50
N LEU A 787 29.87 10.46 23.28
CA LEU A 787 31.18 10.10 22.75
C LEU A 787 32.15 11.30 22.73
N GLY A 788 31.63 12.52 22.54
CA GLY A 788 32.43 13.75 22.54
C GLY A 788 32.80 14.27 23.93
N GLU A 789 32.25 13.68 25.00
CA GLU A 789 32.44 14.10 26.40
C GLU A 789 33.18 13.05 27.25
N LEU A 790 33.22 11.78 26.82
CA LEU A 790 33.85 10.68 27.58
C LEU A 790 35.39 10.71 27.48
N GLU A 791 36.08 10.65 28.62
CA GLU A 791 37.54 10.61 28.70
C GLU A 791 38.10 9.16 28.82
N VAL A 792 37.61 8.22 27.98
CA VAL A 792 38.02 6.79 28.02
C VAL A 792 38.77 6.32 26.78
N GLY A 793 39.82 5.51 27.00
CA GLY A 793 40.52 4.78 25.93
C GLY A 793 40.98 5.65 24.74
N GLU A 794 40.81 5.12 23.52
CA GLU A 794 41.07 5.86 22.27
C GLU A 794 39.91 6.80 21.91
N ALA A 795 38.71 6.56 22.45
CA ALA A 795 37.53 7.39 22.26
C ALA A 795 37.70 8.82 22.81
N ALA A 796 38.56 9.03 23.82
CA ALA A 796 38.90 10.35 24.35
C ALA A 796 39.54 11.33 23.32
N SER A 797 39.87 10.85 22.12
CA SER A 797 40.32 11.69 21.01
C SER A 797 39.18 12.29 20.19
N ILE A 798 37.97 11.74 20.30
CA ILE A 798 36.74 12.26 19.69
C ILE A 798 36.21 13.36 20.61
N THR A 799 35.88 14.50 20.02
CA THR A 799 35.37 15.67 20.74
C THR A 799 33.95 15.99 20.30
N ALA A 800 33.27 16.87 21.05
CA ALA A 800 31.95 17.37 20.65
C ALA A 800 31.92 18.07 19.27
N GLU A 801 33.06 18.49 18.70
CA GLU A 801 33.11 19.04 17.34
C GLU A 801 33.06 17.94 16.25
N ASP A 802 33.37 16.69 16.62
CA ASP A 802 33.39 15.52 15.74
C ASP A 802 32.03 14.80 15.72
N VAL A 803 31.10 15.16 16.61
CA VAL A 803 29.75 14.58 16.68
C VAL A 803 28.71 15.61 16.21
N ARG A 804 27.75 15.19 15.39
CA ARG A 804 26.72 16.06 14.82
C ARG A 804 25.35 15.42 14.88
N THR A 805 24.36 16.18 15.30
CA THR A 805 22.95 15.81 15.10
C THR A 805 22.47 16.38 13.78
N VAL A 806 21.92 15.50 12.94
CA VAL A 806 21.44 15.80 11.59
C VAL A 806 19.98 15.38 11.44
N GLN A 807 19.37 15.77 10.33
CA GLN A 807 18.07 15.26 9.90
C GLN A 807 18.27 14.55 8.56
N MET A 808 17.51 13.49 8.35
CA MET A 808 17.55 12.65 7.15
C MET A 808 16.16 12.53 6.57
N GLN A 809 16.08 12.28 5.26
CA GLN A 809 14.80 11.92 4.64
C GLN A 809 14.34 10.56 5.16
N PHE A 810 15.23 9.57 5.07
CA PHE A 810 15.07 8.22 5.58
C PHE A 810 16.39 7.79 6.21
N VAL A 811 16.34 7.15 7.38
CA VAL A 811 17.54 6.63 8.04
C VAL A 811 17.95 5.30 7.40
N ASN A 812 18.81 5.42 6.39
CA ASN A 812 19.40 4.28 5.69
C ASN A 812 20.89 4.19 5.93
N LEU A 813 21.37 2.96 6.14
CA LEU A 813 22.79 2.67 6.24
C LEU A 813 23.38 2.43 4.85
N GLU A 814 24.25 3.34 4.44
CA GLU A 814 24.96 3.36 3.15
C GLU A 814 26.42 2.92 3.33
N ASP A 815 27.13 2.70 2.21
CA ASP A 815 28.56 2.33 2.20
C ASP A 815 28.90 1.18 3.18
N ARG A 816 28.08 0.11 3.12
CA ARG A 816 28.09 -1.01 4.08
C ARG A 816 29.26 -1.96 3.88
N GLU A 817 29.96 -2.31 4.97
CA GLU A 817 31.00 -3.34 5.04
C GLU A 817 30.41 -4.64 5.62
N PHE A 818 29.88 -5.52 4.76
CA PHE A 818 29.16 -6.72 5.20
C PHE A 818 30.01 -7.74 5.96
N ASP A 819 31.35 -7.67 5.89
CA ASP A 819 32.23 -8.49 6.72
C ASP A 819 32.33 -7.96 8.18
N HIS A 820 31.75 -6.78 8.47
CA HIS A 820 31.73 -6.19 9.80
C HIS A 820 30.75 -6.93 10.73
N PRO A 821 31.11 -7.23 12.00
CA PRO A 821 30.23 -7.97 12.92
C PRO A 821 28.85 -7.33 13.16
N LEU A 822 28.74 -6.01 13.06
CA LEU A 822 27.46 -5.30 13.17
C LEU A 822 26.47 -5.64 12.04
N LEU A 823 26.96 -6.06 10.87
CA LEU A 823 26.14 -6.41 9.72
C LEU A 823 25.98 -7.92 9.52
N ALA A 824 26.38 -8.73 10.52
CA ALA A 824 26.19 -10.17 10.48
C ALA A 824 24.71 -10.53 10.32
N GLY A 825 24.37 -11.24 9.24
CA GLY A 825 22.99 -11.63 8.92
C GLY A 825 22.19 -10.59 8.13
N ILE A 826 22.78 -9.45 7.75
CA ILE A 826 22.12 -8.42 6.93
C ILE A 826 22.36 -8.69 5.44
N ARG A 827 21.31 -8.56 4.62
CA ARG A 827 21.34 -8.76 3.16
C ARG A 827 21.65 -7.45 2.41
N ASN A 828 22.08 -7.56 1.15
CA ASN A 828 22.41 -6.40 0.30
C ASN A 828 21.25 -5.39 0.17
N ARG A 829 20.01 -5.87 0.00
CA ARG A 829 18.83 -5.02 -0.16
C ARG A 829 18.45 -4.24 1.11
N GLN A 830 18.75 -4.78 2.28
CA GLN A 830 18.32 -4.22 3.56
C GLN A 830 19.16 -3.00 3.97
N GLN A 831 18.59 -1.80 3.89
CA GLN A 831 19.27 -0.54 4.15
C GLN A 831 18.51 0.35 5.15
N GLU A 832 17.18 0.31 5.16
CA GLU A 832 16.35 1.06 6.10
C GLU A 832 16.47 0.49 7.53
N ILE A 833 16.80 1.34 8.51
CA ILE A 833 16.97 0.91 9.91
C ILE A 833 15.65 0.90 10.68
N TRP A 834 14.76 1.86 10.41
CA TRP A 834 13.46 1.97 11.07
C TRP A 834 12.47 2.74 10.19
N LYS A 835 11.18 2.47 10.39
CA LYS A 835 10.05 2.96 9.59
C LYS A 835 9.52 4.27 10.20
N GLY A 836 9.57 5.34 9.42
CA GLY A 836 9.42 6.72 9.92
C GLY A 836 7.99 7.09 10.29
N SER A 837 7.06 6.72 9.40
CA SER A 837 5.67 7.18 9.44
C SER A 837 4.96 6.78 10.75
N GLN A 838 5.17 5.57 11.26
CA GLN A 838 4.55 5.03 12.48
C GLN A 838 4.94 5.81 13.75
N LEU A 839 6.09 6.49 13.72
CA LEU A 839 6.60 7.31 14.81
C LEU A 839 6.27 8.81 14.64
N GLY A 840 5.49 9.18 13.62
CA GLY A 840 5.09 10.57 13.37
C GLY A 840 6.08 11.39 12.54
N TYR A 841 7.08 10.74 11.95
CA TYR A 841 7.98 11.37 10.97
C TYR A 841 7.36 11.34 9.57
N THR A 842 7.73 12.29 8.73
CA THR A 842 7.16 12.42 7.38
C THR A 842 8.07 11.77 6.34
N THR A 843 7.68 11.85 5.07
CA THR A 843 8.53 11.49 3.93
C THR A 843 9.54 12.59 3.55
N GLY A 844 9.58 13.70 4.31
CA GLY A 844 10.54 14.80 4.15
C GLY A 844 11.82 14.62 4.99
N VAL A 845 12.72 15.62 4.97
CA VAL A 845 14.00 15.59 5.73
C VAL A 845 13.76 15.94 7.18
N ASP A 846 13.38 14.95 7.98
CA ASP A 846 12.86 15.21 9.30
C ASP A 846 13.04 14.06 10.31
N GLN A 847 13.70 12.97 9.88
CA GLN A 847 14.09 11.85 10.73
C GLN A 847 15.43 12.14 11.42
N PRO A 848 15.55 11.98 12.75
CA PRO A 848 16.74 12.37 13.49
C PRO A 848 17.84 11.31 13.42
N ALA A 849 19.08 11.76 13.27
CA ALA A 849 20.27 10.92 13.47
C ALA A 849 21.39 11.71 14.14
N THR A 850 22.28 11.02 14.85
CA THR A 850 23.53 11.58 15.35
C THR A 850 24.70 10.84 14.74
N THR A 851 25.51 11.54 13.97
CA THR A 851 26.66 10.98 13.25
C THR A 851 27.97 11.38 13.90
N VAL A 852 29.02 10.61 13.63
CA VAL A 852 30.41 10.94 13.99
C VAL A 852 31.21 11.18 12.72
N ASP A 853 32.13 12.14 12.75
CA ASP A 853 33.03 12.43 11.64
C ASP A 853 33.86 11.18 11.27
N PRO A 854 33.81 10.71 10.00
CA PRO A 854 34.47 9.46 9.62
C PRO A 854 35.99 9.46 9.81
N ASP A 855 36.66 10.60 9.57
CA ASP A 855 38.10 10.71 9.73
C ASP A 855 38.47 10.68 11.22
N ALA A 856 37.73 11.42 12.06
CA ALA A 856 37.94 11.40 13.51
C ALA A 856 37.70 10.00 14.11
N PHE A 857 36.64 9.31 13.68
CA PHE A 857 36.31 7.96 14.14
C PHE A 857 37.40 6.95 13.77
N ALA A 858 37.90 7.00 12.52
CA ALA A 858 38.99 6.13 12.07
C ALA A 858 40.34 6.47 12.74
N ASP A 859 40.65 7.75 12.95
CA ASP A 859 41.86 8.20 13.65
C ASP A 859 41.86 7.79 15.13
N ALA A 860 40.68 7.67 15.74
CA ALA A 860 40.46 7.10 17.07
C ALA A 860 40.50 5.55 17.09
N GLY A 861 40.88 4.90 15.98
CA GLY A 861 41.00 3.45 15.88
C GLY A 861 39.68 2.73 15.53
N GLY A 862 38.63 3.47 15.18
CA GLY A 862 37.31 2.94 14.90
C GLY A 862 37.21 2.13 13.62
N SER A 863 36.32 1.14 13.64
CA SER A 863 35.90 0.33 12.50
C SER A 863 34.50 0.75 12.07
N ILE A 864 34.36 1.18 10.82
CA ILE A 864 33.08 1.67 10.28
C ILE A 864 32.36 0.49 9.61
N ALA A 865 31.13 0.23 10.03
CA ALA A 865 30.25 -0.77 9.43
C ALA A 865 29.42 -0.17 8.28
N GLY A 866 29.05 1.11 8.40
CA GLY A 866 28.33 1.85 7.38
C GLY A 866 28.16 3.32 7.76
N THR A 867 27.75 4.14 6.79
CA THR A 867 27.59 5.59 6.94
C THR A 867 26.18 6.05 6.64
N PHE A 868 25.84 7.23 7.13
CA PHE A 868 24.63 7.95 6.77
C PHE A 868 24.97 9.05 5.79
N THR A 869 24.14 9.20 4.75
CA THR A 869 24.18 10.39 3.88
C THR A 869 23.53 11.56 4.62
N GLU A 870 24.29 12.62 4.89
CA GLU A 870 23.78 13.82 5.55
C GLU A 870 23.11 14.74 4.52
N TRP A 871 21.91 15.23 4.83
CA TRP A 871 21.11 16.05 3.94
C TRP A 871 20.99 17.48 4.47
N ASP A 872 21.05 18.45 3.56
CA ASP A 872 20.56 19.81 3.80
C ASP A 872 19.20 19.98 3.12
N ASP A 873 18.31 20.70 3.79
CA ASP A 873 16.96 21.02 3.31
C ASP A 873 16.71 22.54 3.28
N GLU A 874 17.75 23.33 2.97
CA GLU A 874 17.62 24.77 2.76
C GLU A 874 16.58 25.08 1.66
N GLY A 875 15.33 25.30 2.09
CA GLY A 875 14.21 25.70 1.26
C GLY A 875 13.35 24.57 0.71
N GLY A 876 13.52 23.30 1.11
CA GLY A 876 12.73 22.17 0.60
C GLY A 876 13.43 21.35 -0.50
N ASN A 877 14.76 21.48 -0.66
CA ASN A 877 15.57 20.74 -1.63
C ASN A 877 16.60 19.86 -0.93
N PRO A 878 16.27 18.60 -0.65
CA PRO A 878 17.20 17.67 -0.06
C PRO A 878 18.44 17.53 -0.95
N SER A 879 19.59 18.02 -0.48
CA SER A 879 20.87 17.84 -1.17
C SER A 879 21.87 17.18 -0.22
N PRO A 880 22.63 16.16 -0.66
CA PRO A 880 23.65 15.55 0.18
C PRO A 880 24.77 16.55 0.43
N ILE A 881 25.12 16.74 1.70
CA ILE A 881 26.18 17.68 2.13
C ILE A 881 27.43 16.99 2.69
N GLY A 882 27.32 15.70 3.00
CA GLY A 882 28.41 14.90 3.54
C GLY A 882 27.95 13.50 3.91
N SER A 883 28.84 12.76 4.55
CA SER A 883 28.51 11.50 5.21
C SER A 883 29.12 11.47 6.60
N GLY A 884 28.46 10.73 7.49
CA GLY A 884 28.90 10.51 8.86
C GLY A 884 28.75 9.06 9.25
N VAL A 885 29.51 8.60 10.25
CA VAL A 885 29.43 7.22 10.73
C VAL A 885 28.03 6.95 11.27
N GLY A 886 27.31 6.04 10.62
CA GLY A 886 25.97 5.60 11.00
C GLY A 886 26.00 4.33 11.85
N ALA A 887 26.96 3.44 11.59
CA ALA A 887 27.23 2.27 12.41
C ALA A 887 28.74 1.99 12.48
N GLY A 888 29.27 1.70 13.67
CA GLY A 888 30.69 1.36 13.84
C GLY A 888 31.06 0.97 15.27
N THR A 889 32.28 0.47 15.45
CA THR A 889 32.84 0.09 16.76
C THR A 889 34.20 0.74 17.02
N LEU A 890 34.49 1.00 18.30
CA LEU A 890 35.73 1.57 18.82
C LEU A 890 36.22 0.71 19.99
N ALA A 891 37.53 0.52 20.12
CA ALA A 891 38.10 -0.13 21.29
C ALA A 891 38.37 0.88 22.41
N ALA A 892 38.01 0.52 23.65
CA ALA A 892 38.34 1.27 24.86
C ALA A 892 38.97 0.33 25.89
N ASP A 893 40.29 0.16 25.81
CA ASP A 893 41.07 -0.80 26.62
C ASP A 893 40.56 -2.26 26.49
N GLU A 894 39.85 -2.77 27.51
CA GLU A 894 39.26 -4.12 27.52
C GLU A 894 37.78 -4.13 27.08
N ALA A 895 37.18 -2.96 26.83
CA ALA A 895 35.80 -2.77 26.41
C ALA A 895 35.67 -2.38 24.93
N GLU A 896 34.48 -2.60 24.37
CA GLU A 896 34.03 -2.11 23.05
C GLU A 896 33.01 -0.97 23.23
N ILE A 897 33.15 0.08 22.42
CA ILE A 897 32.14 1.14 22.27
C ILE A 897 31.52 0.99 20.88
N THR A 898 30.22 0.73 20.83
CA THR A 898 29.46 0.63 19.59
C THR A 898 28.66 1.92 19.38
N VAL A 899 28.66 2.44 18.14
CA VAL A 899 27.86 3.58 17.72
C VAL A 899 26.82 3.12 16.72
N LEU A 900 25.54 3.39 17.00
CA LEU A 900 24.41 3.27 16.08
C LEU A 900 23.72 4.64 15.96
N GLY A 901 24.00 5.43 14.93
CA GLY A 901 23.64 6.84 14.86
C GLY A 901 22.14 7.15 14.94
N SER A 902 21.28 6.19 14.59
CA SER A 902 19.83 6.25 14.79
C SER A 902 19.22 4.86 14.71
N VAL A 903 18.39 4.47 15.68
CA VAL A 903 17.65 3.20 15.65
C VAL A 903 16.38 3.22 16.50
N LEU A 904 16.39 3.92 17.64
CA LEU A 904 15.29 4.02 18.58
C LEU A 904 14.97 5.51 18.91
N PRO A 905 14.70 6.34 17.90
CA PRO A 905 14.37 7.74 18.14
C PRO A 905 13.02 7.88 18.84
N PRO A 906 12.82 8.93 19.66
CA PRO A 906 11.50 9.18 20.25
C PRO A 906 10.47 9.54 19.17
N ALA A 907 9.20 9.21 19.42
CA ALA A 907 8.10 9.62 18.56
C ALA A 907 7.98 11.15 18.42
N ARG A 908 7.40 11.60 17.31
CA ARG A 908 7.29 13.01 16.92
C ARG A 908 5.84 13.47 16.83
N GLN A 909 5.47 14.36 17.75
CA GLN A 909 4.08 14.82 17.90
C GLN A 909 3.73 16.09 17.11
N THR A 910 4.63 16.61 16.25
CA THR A 910 4.39 17.90 15.58
C THR A 910 3.51 17.80 14.34
N GLU A 911 3.43 16.62 13.74
CA GLU A 911 2.66 16.40 12.50
C GLU A 911 1.26 15.87 12.82
N LEU A 912 0.35 15.83 11.83
CA LEU A 912 -0.99 15.28 11.99
C LEU A 912 -0.93 13.75 12.23
N HIS A 913 -1.53 13.24 13.31
CA HIS A 913 -1.46 11.81 13.70
C HIS A 913 -2.71 11.30 14.47
N PRO A 914 -3.92 11.40 13.89
CA PRO A 914 -5.19 11.10 14.59
C PRO A 914 -5.27 9.69 15.20
N PHE A 915 -4.58 8.69 14.63
CA PHE A 915 -4.79 7.27 14.94
C PHE A 915 -3.79 6.67 15.94
N GLY A 916 -3.03 7.51 16.64
CA GLY A 916 -2.04 7.10 17.65
C GLY A 916 -0.61 7.15 17.13
N MET A 917 0.33 6.64 17.94
CA MET A 917 1.77 6.60 17.66
C MET A 917 2.35 5.28 18.18
N ALA A 918 3.41 4.78 17.54
CA ALA A 918 4.11 3.58 18.01
C ALA A 918 5.22 3.92 19.02
N ASP A 919 5.57 2.96 19.88
CA ASP A 919 6.75 3.03 20.76
C ASP A 919 8.05 3.04 19.97
N TYR A 920 8.17 2.11 19.03
CA TYR A 920 9.27 1.96 18.10
C TYR A 920 8.73 1.31 16.81
N ALA A 921 9.47 1.42 15.70
CA ALA A 921 9.10 0.83 14.41
C ALA A 921 10.36 0.35 13.67
N VAL A 922 11.16 -0.46 14.35
CA VAL A 922 12.46 -0.93 13.85
C VAL A 922 12.25 -1.92 12.69
N SER A 923 13.05 -1.83 11.63
CA SER A 923 13.02 -2.81 10.54
C SER A 923 13.69 -4.13 10.96
N PHE A 924 13.58 -5.19 10.17
CA PHE A 924 14.35 -6.42 10.42
C PHE A 924 15.86 -6.14 10.54
N MET A 925 16.37 -5.27 9.66
CA MET A 925 17.76 -4.84 9.70
C MET A 925 18.09 -4.10 11.00
N GLY A 926 17.28 -3.11 11.39
CA GLY A 926 17.53 -2.35 12.61
C GLY A 926 17.49 -3.24 13.85
N HIS A 927 16.56 -4.21 13.89
CA HIS A 927 16.43 -5.15 15.00
C HIS A 927 17.70 -5.99 15.12
N THR A 928 18.15 -6.56 13.98
CA THR A 928 19.38 -7.34 13.91
C THR A 928 20.63 -6.51 14.22
N LEU A 929 20.66 -5.24 13.81
CA LEU A 929 21.75 -4.32 14.13
C LEU A 929 21.86 -4.05 15.64
N VAL A 930 20.75 -3.88 16.35
CA VAL A 930 20.74 -3.73 17.82
C VAL A 930 21.21 -5.01 18.50
N CYS A 931 20.71 -6.18 18.10
CA CYS A 931 21.18 -7.46 18.64
C CYS A 931 22.68 -7.68 18.39
N ASN A 932 23.17 -7.36 17.19
CA ASN A 932 24.59 -7.47 16.84
C ASN A 932 25.45 -6.49 17.66
N ALA A 933 24.97 -5.27 17.92
CA ALA A 933 25.64 -4.29 18.76
C ALA A 933 25.76 -4.75 20.22
N LEU A 934 24.78 -5.50 20.71
CA LEU A 934 24.81 -6.15 22.02
C LEU A 934 25.67 -7.42 22.03
N GLY A 935 26.04 -7.95 20.87
CA GLY A 935 26.78 -9.21 20.75
C GLY A 935 25.90 -10.44 21.01
N PHE A 936 24.62 -10.35 20.65
CA PHE A 936 23.64 -11.42 20.83
C PHE A 936 23.42 -12.21 19.55
N GLU A 937 22.98 -13.45 19.72
CA GLU A 937 22.55 -14.33 18.63
C GLU A 937 21.03 -14.52 18.72
N GLN A 938 20.33 -14.12 17.67
CA GLN A 938 18.91 -14.37 17.51
C GLN A 938 18.71 -15.78 16.96
N ARG A 939 17.70 -16.51 17.44
CA ARG A 939 17.45 -17.91 17.12
C ARG A 939 15.99 -18.13 16.79
N ARG A 940 15.74 -18.71 15.63
CA ARG A 940 14.40 -19.01 15.16
C ARG A 940 14.11 -20.50 15.24
N TYR A 941 12.93 -20.83 15.75
CA TYR A 941 12.45 -22.19 15.90
C TYR A 941 11.15 -22.40 15.13
N ALA A 942 11.05 -23.58 14.52
CA ALA A 942 9.85 -24.04 13.85
C ALA A 942 9.51 -25.43 14.40
N ASN A 943 8.31 -25.60 14.97
CA ASN A 943 7.91 -26.80 15.71
C ASN A 943 8.93 -27.21 16.81
N GLY A 944 9.56 -26.23 17.44
CA GLY A 944 10.59 -26.42 18.47
C GLY A 944 11.98 -26.84 17.96
N GLU A 945 12.21 -26.92 16.65
CA GLU A 945 13.53 -27.16 16.06
C GLU A 945 14.17 -25.85 15.62
N LEU A 946 15.45 -25.64 15.96
CA LEU A 946 16.22 -24.46 15.52
C LEU A 946 16.43 -24.53 14.01
N VAL A 947 15.82 -23.60 13.27
CA VAL A 947 15.90 -23.54 11.80
C VAL A 947 16.87 -22.47 11.30
N ARG A 948 17.06 -21.38 12.07
CA ARG A 948 17.88 -20.24 11.64
C ARG A 948 18.46 -19.46 12.80
N THR A 949 19.57 -18.77 12.54
CA THR A 949 20.23 -17.87 13.50
C THR A 949 20.72 -16.62 12.80
N TYR A 950 20.70 -15.49 13.51
CA TYR A 950 21.21 -14.20 13.03
C TYR A 950 22.10 -13.56 14.09
N GLY A 951 23.20 -12.94 13.66
CA GLY A 951 24.24 -12.46 14.57
C GLY A 951 25.08 -13.60 15.15
N GLU A 952 25.99 -13.24 16.05
CA GLU A 952 26.87 -14.17 16.76
C GLU A 952 27.12 -13.67 18.19
N ILE A 953 27.26 -14.61 19.14
CA ILE A 953 27.63 -14.28 20.52
C ILE A 953 29.08 -13.77 20.57
N ARG A 954 29.30 -12.56 21.12
CA ARG A 954 30.63 -11.91 21.17
C ARG A 954 31.07 -11.50 22.57
#